data_AF-A0AAU5XJR9-F1
#
_entry.id   AF-A0AAU5XJR9-F1
#
_cell.length_a   1.000
_cell.length_b   1.000
_cell.length_c   1.000
_cell.angle_alpha   90.00
_cell.angle_beta   90.00
_cell.angle_gamma   90.00
#
_symmetry.space_group_name_H-M   'P 1'
#
loop_
_entity.id
_entity.type
_entity.pdbx_description
1 polymer ?
#
loop_
_entity_poly.entity_id
_entity_poly.type
_entity_poly.pdbx_seq_one_letter_code
_entity_poly.pdbx_strand_id
1 'polypeptide(L)'
;MVEDDFQDILENSYRTGGPLDDAVLDDLQALATAEHLLGPDHPDTLTCRINLAHAYYEAGRVDDAITLGEQAFAECGRLLGPDAHDTLIAGNNLASAYREAGRLDRSIAVCIQTLTQAERSLGRDDPMSITLINHLADAYSAAERVDEAIELLLEVLTARERALGPDALDTIAARNNLALAYRDAGRLDEAVPLMEAALRDAERVMGADHEGVLTIRANLASLYDDLGRTAEATEAYERALKDRERVLGPGHPDTLMSAATLGAIYKDTGRTAEAVELTEDALAGLRRLYGPDHRDVLRVRIRLAHVYLSAGRHTEGIALLEDALAGCERLLDADHPDTVRCRRDLAEAYREVDRPADAVPLLERVVSDWERILGRDDRETMAVRNLLALAYDDSGRKDEAVAAYEHTLADRERVLGPDHPATLLSRSNVALTYRELGRHAEAVAALCAVVDGRRRALGPDHIDTLRSRNHLALLYEETGRLDEAVALYEEVLADCERALGSGHELTRKVRFNLDDARPPRWEPRYPVEERLAEAKARGDATAYLRLLADLDLFVLAPKRRADDVVAGRHDVIQWLVRSVDDRDHAQVFTRGAIPRQPGTVCLMRSIATLVREWPDPEWRVLFNRGVPALEWSFSSGALAEAARDAVRPAGGRLVARIDGPADGALAFGLACGAPLAVQASVPWNDAGPVYGDYIRGLRSLRDLWDVTNAEEWRGAMNALLGGADHGPDTTADLNERIGRYADHGLDTTADLGDRIAGYADHGADAAADLGERIGRYEERLRADGLPAPHGPVRDTSAHDLCRAVHMARWGLEAHFCDQATAERLIAEAGERCRRRYGSWAELSAAWALGQALRLGDEGYDAALATHRTLTEATDGPWQTVPWETPR
;
A
#
# COMPACT_ATOMS: atom_id res chain seq x y z
N MET A 1 -62.56 -27.02 -37.40
CA MET A 1 -61.15 -26.97 -37.84
C MET A 1 -60.51 -25.67 -37.37
N VAL A 2 -60.66 -25.33 -36.07
CA VAL A 2 -60.02 -24.16 -35.43
C VAL A 2 -59.43 -24.57 -34.07
N GLU A 3 -59.53 -25.85 -33.68
CA GLU A 3 -58.90 -26.38 -32.46
C GLU A 3 -57.47 -26.90 -32.73
N ASP A 4 -57.15 -27.36 -33.94
CA ASP A 4 -55.83 -27.94 -34.25
C ASP A 4 -54.74 -26.87 -34.48
N ASP A 5 -55.05 -25.68 -35.01
CA ASP A 5 -54.06 -24.59 -35.19
C ASP A 5 -53.74 -23.86 -33.86
N PHE A 6 -54.64 -23.92 -32.88
CA PHE A 6 -54.45 -23.31 -31.56
C PHE A 6 -53.48 -24.12 -30.69
N GLN A 7 -53.45 -25.43 -30.92
CA GLN A 7 -52.57 -26.34 -30.18
C GLN A 7 -51.14 -26.35 -30.75
N ASP A 8 -50.96 -26.12 -32.06
CA ASP A 8 -49.63 -25.95 -32.67
C ASP A 8 -48.95 -24.62 -32.29
N ILE A 9 -49.70 -23.54 -32.06
CA ILE A 9 -49.15 -22.25 -31.56
C ILE A 9 -48.76 -22.34 -30.08
N LEU A 10 -49.58 -23.03 -29.26
CA LEU A 10 -49.25 -23.31 -27.87
C LEU A 10 -48.08 -24.29 -27.75
N GLU A 11 -48.01 -25.35 -28.56
CA GLU A 11 -46.91 -26.32 -28.52
C GLU A 11 -45.58 -25.77 -29.08
N ASN A 12 -45.61 -24.75 -29.95
CA ASN A 12 -44.39 -24.03 -30.34
C ASN A 12 -43.91 -23.04 -29.27
N SER A 13 -44.81 -22.37 -28.53
CA SER A 13 -44.41 -21.45 -27.46
C SER A 13 -43.84 -22.18 -26.22
N TYR A 14 -44.25 -23.42 -25.96
CA TYR A 14 -43.68 -24.24 -24.88
C TYR A 14 -42.27 -24.78 -25.16
N ARG A 15 -41.75 -24.63 -26.38
CA ARG A 15 -40.42 -25.14 -26.76
C ARG A 15 -39.33 -24.07 -26.81
N THR A 16 -39.67 -22.79 -26.72
CA THR A 16 -38.72 -21.66 -26.66
C THR A 16 -39.28 -20.49 -25.83
N GLY A 17 -38.84 -20.38 -24.57
CA GLY A 17 -38.75 -19.10 -23.83
C GLY A 17 -39.99 -18.57 -23.08
N GLY A 18 -40.00 -18.76 -21.75
CA GLY A 18 -40.68 -17.90 -20.76
C GLY A 18 -42.22 -17.98 -20.65
N PRO A 19 -42.82 -17.73 -19.46
CA PRO A 19 -44.25 -17.46 -19.37
C PRO A 19 -44.55 -16.12 -20.08
N LEU A 20 -45.47 -16.14 -21.05
CA LEU A 20 -46.02 -14.94 -21.66
C LEU A 20 -46.72 -14.09 -20.58
N ASP A 21 -46.48 -12.78 -20.58
CA ASP A 21 -47.22 -11.84 -19.73
C ASP A 21 -48.70 -11.83 -20.14
N ASP A 22 -49.62 -11.72 -19.16
CA ASP A 22 -51.06 -11.81 -19.39
C ASP A 22 -51.53 -10.74 -20.41
N ALA A 23 -50.89 -9.56 -20.41
CA ALA A 23 -51.16 -8.49 -21.36
C ALA A 23 -50.80 -8.86 -22.82
N VAL A 24 -49.66 -9.54 -23.02
CA VAL A 24 -49.25 -10.02 -24.36
C VAL A 24 -50.21 -11.10 -24.85
N LEU A 25 -50.68 -11.97 -23.96
CA LEU A 25 -51.63 -13.01 -24.31
C LEU A 25 -52.99 -12.42 -24.70
N ASP A 26 -53.46 -11.40 -23.98
CA ASP A 26 -54.71 -10.70 -24.28
C ASP A 26 -54.64 -9.99 -25.64
N ASP A 27 -53.54 -9.27 -25.93
CA ASP A 27 -53.35 -8.60 -27.22
C ASP A 27 -53.15 -9.59 -28.39
N LEU A 28 -52.52 -10.74 -28.15
CA LEU A 28 -52.44 -11.83 -29.13
C LEU A 28 -53.83 -12.39 -29.47
N GLN A 29 -54.67 -12.61 -28.45
CA GLN A 29 -56.05 -13.09 -28.66
C GLN A 29 -56.91 -12.03 -29.36
N ALA A 30 -56.73 -10.75 -29.00
CA ALA A 30 -57.42 -9.64 -29.65
C ALA A 30 -57.06 -9.57 -31.14
N LEU A 31 -55.76 -9.68 -31.47
CA LEU A 31 -55.29 -9.69 -32.85
C LEU A 31 -55.84 -10.90 -33.62
N ALA A 32 -55.73 -12.11 -33.08
CA ALA A 32 -56.25 -13.32 -33.73
C ALA A 32 -57.76 -13.25 -33.99
N THR A 33 -58.51 -12.67 -33.04
CA THR A 33 -59.96 -12.45 -33.17
C THR A 33 -60.26 -11.41 -34.26
N ALA A 34 -59.54 -10.29 -34.28
CA ALA A 34 -59.70 -9.24 -35.28
C ALA A 34 -59.35 -9.75 -36.69
N GLU A 35 -58.26 -10.49 -36.85
CA GLU A 35 -57.87 -11.12 -38.13
C GLU A 35 -58.94 -12.08 -38.64
N HIS A 36 -59.55 -12.87 -37.76
CA HIS A 36 -60.61 -13.81 -38.12
C HIS A 36 -61.92 -13.12 -38.52
N LEU A 37 -62.34 -12.08 -37.77
CA LEU A 37 -63.64 -11.43 -37.96
C LEU A 37 -63.62 -10.31 -39.01
N LEU A 38 -62.54 -9.54 -39.08
CA LEU A 38 -62.43 -8.32 -39.87
C LEU A 38 -61.45 -8.46 -41.04
N GLY A 39 -60.55 -9.45 -40.97
CA GLY A 39 -59.48 -9.67 -41.95
C GLY A 39 -58.19 -8.89 -41.61
N PRO A 40 -57.06 -9.26 -42.23
CA PRO A 40 -55.73 -8.74 -41.88
C PRO A 40 -55.47 -7.28 -42.32
N ASP A 41 -56.25 -6.75 -43.27
CA ASP A 41 -56.09 -5.39 -43.81
C ASP A 41 -57.06 -4.38 -43.15
N HIS A 42 -57.90 -4.80 -42.19
CA HIS A 42 -58.88 -3.91 -41.55
C HIS A 42 -58.19 -2.95 -40.56
N PRO A 43 -58.58 -1.66 -40.49
CA PRO A 43 -57.97 -0.68 -39.57
C PRO A 43 -57.87 -1.17 -38.12
N ASP A 44 -58.96 -1.70 -37.56
CA ASP A 44 -58.95 -2.22 -36.18
C ASP A 44 -57.97 -3.39 -35.99
N THR A 45 -57.78 -4.24 -37.01
CA THR A 45 -56.78 -5.32 -36.97
C THR A 45 -55.35 -4.74 -36.95
N LEU A 46 -55.12 -3.65 -37.69
CA LEU A 46 -53.84 -2.93 -37.66
C LEU A 46 -53.61 -2.27 -36.30
N THR A 47 -54.64 -1.69 -35.67
CA THR A 47 -54.56 -1.18 -34.29
C THR A 47 -54.20 -2.29 -33.31
N CYS A 48 -54.79 -3.49 -33.44
CA CYS A 48 -54.40 -4.65 -32.64
C CYS A 48 -52.92 -5.03 -32.83
N ARG A 49 -52.38 -4.94 -34.06
CA ARG A 49 -50.94 -5.17 -34.31
C ARG A 49 -50.06 -4.12 -33.64
N ILE A 50 -50.47 -2.84 -33.69
CA ILE A 50 -49.76 -1.74 -33.03
C ILE A 50 -49.71 -1.97 -31.51
N ASN A 51 -50.85 -2.34 -30.92
CA ASN A 51 -50.95 -2.60 -29.48
C ASN A 51 -50.12 -3.82 -29.09
N LEU A 52 -50.19 -4.91 -29.86
CA LEU A 52 -49.36 -6.10 -29.60
C LEU A 52 -47.87 -5.79 -29.73
N ALA A 53 -47.46 -4.98 -30.71
CA ALA A 53 -46.06 -4.55 -30.84
C ALA A 53 -45.62 -3.73 -29.61
N HIS A 54 -46.49 -2.85 -29.10
CA HIS A 54 -46.24 -2.11 -27.87
C HIS A 54 -46.19 -3.03 -26.63
N ALA A 55 -47.07 -4.03 -26.53
CA ALA A 55 -47.06 -5.01 -25.46
C ALA A 55 -45.77 -5.85 -25.47
N TYR A 56 -45.27 -6.22 -26.65
CA TYR A 56 -43.95 -6.84 -26.76
C TYR A 56 -42.82 -5.91 -26.31
N TYR A 57 -42.88 -4.62 -26.63
CA TYR A 57 -41.91 -3.64 -26.17
C TYR A 57 -41.89 -3.52 -24.63
N GLU A 58 -43.06 -3.37 -24.01
CA GLU A 58 -43.20 -3.30 -22.54
C GLU A 58 -42.73 -4.59 -21.86
N ALA A 59 -43.03 -5.74 -22.46
CA ALA A 59 -42.56 -7.04 -21.99
C ALA A 59 -41.06 -7.26 -22.22
N GLY A 60 -40.32 -6.32 -22.80
CA GLY A 60 -38.89 -6.42 -23.10
C GLY A 60 -38.54 -7.31 -24.29
N ARG A 61 -39.54 -7.80 -25.04
CA ARG A 61 -39.35 -8.57 -26.28
C ARG A 61 -39.12 -7.63 -27.47
N VAL A 62 -38.01 -6.91 -27.41
CA VAL A 62 -37.73 -5.77 -28.31
C VAL A 62 -37.66 -6.18 -29.79
N ASP A 63 -37.07 -7.34 -30.12
CA ASP A 63 -36.99 -7.79 -31.52
C ASP A 63 -38.35 -8.23 -32.09
N ASP A 64 -39.23 -8.81 -31.27
CA ASP A 64 -40.62 -9.08 -31.68
C ASP A 64 -41.40 -7.78 -31.88
N ALA A 65 -41.21 -6.81 -30.98
CA ALA A 65 -41.79 -5.47 -31.10
C ALA A 65 -41.32 -4.75 -32.37
N ILE A 66 -40.02 -4.84 -32.72
CA ILE A 66 -39.48 -4.29 -33.97
C ILE A 66 -40.09 -5.02 -35.17
N THR A 67 -40.10 -6.34 -35.17
CA THR A 67 -40.58 -7.13 -36.32
C THR A 67 -42.05 -6.83 -36.61
N LEU A 68 -42.90 -6.84 -35.58
CA LEU A 68 -44.32 -6.54 -35.72
C LEU A 68 -44.56 -5.04 -35.96
N GLY A 69 -43.77 -4.16 -35.34
CA GLY A 69 -43.83 -2.71 -35.53
C GLY A 69 -43.47 -2.27 -36.95
N GLU A 70 -42.45 -2.88 -37.56
CA GLU A 70 -42.08 -2.65 -38.97
C GLU A 70 -43.22 -3.03 -39.91
N GLN A 71 -43.86 -4.18 -39.66
CA GLN A 71 -45.03 -4.63 -40.42
C GLN A 71 -46.21 -3.67 -40.25
N ALA A 72 -46.57 -3.35 -39.00
CA ALA A 72 -47.67 -2.46 -38.68
C ALA A 72 -47.46 -1.06 -39.30
N PHE A 73 -46.27 -0.48 -39.17
CA PHE A 73 -45.95 0.84 -39.74
C PHE A 73 -46.04 0.85 -41.28
N ALA A 74 -45.49 -0.18 -41.93
CA ALA A 74 -45.54 -0.31 -43.38
C ALA A 74 -46.97 -0.51 -43.91
N GLU A 75 -47.75 -1.36 -43.26
CA GLU A 75 -49.12 -1.68 -43.66
C GLU A 75 -50.09 -0.53 -43.38
N CYS A 76 -49.99 0.12 -42.22
CA CYS A 76 -50.75 1.34 -41.92
C CYS A 76 -50.45 2.44 -42.94
N GLY A 77 -49.16 2.66 -43.26
CA GLY A 77 -48.75 3.63 -44.27
C GLY A 77 -49.30 3.32 -45.67
N ARG A 78 -49.41 2.04 -46.05
CA ARG A 78 -49.95 1.59 -47.34
C ARG A 78 -51.48 1.68 -47.41
N LEU A 79 -52.18 1.28 -46.35
CA LEU A 79 -53.64 1.08 -46.34
C LEU A 79 -54.41 2.31 -45.85
N LEU A 80 -53.93 2.93 -44.76
CA LEU A 80 -54.56 4.10 -44.12
C LEU A 80 -53.94 5.41 -44.62
N GLY A 81 -52.72 5.34 -45.13
CA GLY A 81 -51.94 6.46 -45.63
C GLY A 81 -50.87 6.93 -44.63
N PRO A 82 -49.86 7.68 -45.10
CA PRO A 82 -48.72 8.09 -44.28
C PRO A 82 -49.08 9.07 -43.15
N ASP A 83 -50.19 9.81 -43.29
CA ASP A 83 -50.59 10.86 -42.35
C ASP A 83 -51.70 10.39 -41.38
N ALA A 84 -52.11 9.12 -41.46
CA ALA A 84 -53.16 8.56 -40.60
C ALA A 84 -52.65 8.39 -39.16
N HIS A 85 -53.56 8.58 -38.18
CA HIS A 85 -53.23 8.52 -36.75
C HIS A 85 -52.53 7.21 -36.35
N ASP A 86 -53.05 6.06 -36.79
CA ASP A 86 -52.45 4.75 -36.50
C ASP A 86 -51.06 4.58 -37.14
N THR A 87 -50.84 5.14 -38.34
CA THR A 87 -49.50 5.16 -38.96
C THR A 87 -48.51 5.96 -38.12
N LEU A 88 -48.94 7.10 -37.56
CA LEU A 88 -48.09 7.92 -36.70
C LEU A 88 -47.78 7.21 -35.38
N ILE A 89 -48.77 6.55 -34.75
CA ILE A 89 -48.56 5.75 -33.54
C ILE A 89 -47.62 4.58 -33.82
N ALA A 90 -47.81 3.85 -34.91
CA ALA A 90 -46.95 2.75 -35.31
C ALA A 90 -45.49 3.22 -35.51
N GLY A 91 -45.30 4.37 -36.17
CA GLY A 91 -43.97 4.96 -36.36
C GLY A 91 -43.31 5.39 -35.05
N ASN A 92 -44.09 5.99 -34.14
CA ASN A 92 -43.63 6.37 -32.80
C ASN A 92 -43.16 5.17 -31.98
N ASN A 93 -43.98 4.11 -31.93
CA ASN A 93 -43.68 2.90 -31.18
C ASN A 93 -42.47 2.17 -31.78
N LEU A 94 -42.39 2.09 -33.11
CA LEU A 94 -41.25 1.50 -33.81
C LEU A 94 -39.95 2.29 -33.55
N ALA A 95 -40.01 3.62 -33.54
CA ALA A 95 -38.83 4.44 -33.24
C ALA A 95 -38.34 4.21 -31.80
N SER A 96 -39.25 4.08 -30.84
CA SER A 96 -38.91 3.71 -29.45
C SER A 96 -38.29 2.32 -29.35
N ALA A 97 -38.84 1.33 -30.06
CA ALA A 97 -38.29 -0.02 -30.10
C ALA A 97 -36.88 -0.06 -30.72
N TYR A 98 -36.63 0.69 -31.81
CA TYR A 98 -35.28 0.81 -32.37
C TYR A 98 -34.29 1.49 -31.42
N ARG A 99 -34.71 2.56 -30.72
CA ARG A 99 -33.85 3.25 -29.75
C ARG A 99 -33.45 2.32 -28.63
N GLU A 100 -34.41 1.58 -28.10
CA GLU A 100 -34.22 0.58 -27.06
C GLU A 100 -33.23 -0.51 -27.49
N ALA A 101 -33.36 -1.04 -28.71
CA ALA A 101 -32.41 -1.99 -29.29
C ALA A 101 -31.02 -1.40 -29.62
N GLY A 102 -30.77 -0.12 -29.32
CA GLY A 102 -29.52 0.57 -29.67
C GLY A 102 -29.37 0.85 -31.18
N ARG A 103 -30.41 0.65 -31.99
CA ARG A 103 -30.41 0.92 -33.45
C ARG A 103 -30.72 2.40 -33.69
N LEU A 104 -29.88 3.28 -33.16
CA LEU A 104 -30.14 4.72 -33.05
C LEU A 104 -30.37 5.40 -34.40
N ASP A 105 -29.59 5.07 -35.44
CA ASP A 105 -29.79 5.63 -36.79
C ASP A 105 -31.17 5.30 -37.37
N ARG A 106 -31.67 4.07 -37.10
CA ARG A 106 -33.00 3.65 -37.55
C ARG A 106 -34.09 4.35 -36.75
N SER A 107 -33.90 4.50 -35.45
CA SER A 107 -34.79 5.28 -34.58
C SER A 107 -34.90 6.72 -35.07
N ILE A 108 -33.77 7.41 -35.27
CA ILE A 108 -33.71 8.78 -35.78
C ILE A 108 -34.41 8.89 -37.14
N ALA A 109 -34.15 7.96 -38.06
CA ALA A 109 -34.77 7.98 -39.39
C ALA A 109 -36.30 7.86 -39.32
N VAL A 110 -36.83 6.93 -38.52
CA VAL A 110 -38.27 6.75 -38.35
C VAL A 110 -38.90 7.93 -37.61
N CYS A 111 -38.24 8.47 -36.57
CA CYS A 111 -38.68 9.68 -35.87
C CYS A 111 -38.79 10.86 -36.83
N ILE A 112 -37.75 11.15 -37.63
CA ILE A 112 -37.77 12.25 -38.61
C ILE A 112 -38.89 12.04 -39.63
N GLN A 113 -39.04 10.82 -40.16
CA GLN A 113 -40.09 10.51 -41.13
C GLN A 113 -41.48 10.75 -40.54
N THR A 114 -41.74 10.18 -39.37
CA THR A 114 -43.04 10.22 -38.70
C THR A 114 -43.37 11.63 -38.20
N LEU A 115 -42.38 12.35 -37.67
CA LEU A 115 -42.53 13.76 -37.29
C LEU A 115 -42.86 14.62 -38.51
N THR A 116 -42.17 14.41 -39.63
CA THR A 116 -42.45 15.16 -40.86
C THR A 116 -43.88 14.90 -41.36
N GLN A 117 -44.41 13.70 -41.18
CA GLN A 117 -45.81 13.37 -41.49
C GLN A 117 -46.78 14.06 -40.53
N ALA A 118 -46.55 13.95 -39.22
CA ALA A 118 -47.36 14.58 -38.18
C ALA A 118 -47.40 16.11 -38.31
N GLU A 119 -46.27 16.76 -38.63
CA GLU A 119 -46.21 18.21 -38.83
C GLU A 119 -47.02 18.69 -40.04
N ARG A 120 -47.08 17.88 -41.11
CA ARG A 120 -47.86 18.23 -42.30
C ARG A 120 -49.36 18.12 -42.04
N SER A 121 -49.80 17.11 -41.28
CA SER A 121 -51.23 16.79 -41.11
C SER A 121 -51.86 17.40 -39.86
N LEU A 122 -51.12 17.40 -38.74
CA LEU A 122 -51.58 17.86 -37.42
C LEU A 122 -50.96 19.21 -37.03
N GLY A 123 -49.80 19.54 -37.59
CA GLY A 123 -49.01 20.71 -37.22
C GLY A 123 -47.95 20.39 -36.17
N ARG A 124 -46.88 21.20 -36.14
CA ARG A 124 -45.75 21.02 -35.20
C ARG A 124 -46.13 21.15 -33.73
N ASP A 125 -47.22 21.88 -33.45
CA ASP A 125 -47.72 22.10 -32.10
C ASP A 125 -48.79 21.05 -31.67
N ASP A 126 -49.05 20.02 -32.45
CA ASP A 126 -49.91 18.92 -32.02
C ASP A 126 -49.20 18.03 -30.97
N PRO A 127 -49.91 17.50 -29.94
CA PRO A 127 -49.32 16.61 -28.95
C PRO A 127 -48.52 15.43 -29.54
N MET A 128 -48.96 14.84 -30.65
CA MET A 128 -48.23 13.75 -31.31
C MET A 128 -46.89 14.22 -31.89
N SER A 129 -46.87 15.41 -32.50
CA SER A 129 -45.64 16.02 -33.01
C SER A 129 -44.65 16.31 -31.88
N ILE A 130 -45.12 16.78 -30.72
CA ILE A 130 -44.25 16.98 -29.55
C ILE A 130 -43.66 15.65 -29.07
N THR A 131 -44.49 14.60 -28.95
CA THR A 131 -44.02 13.28 -28.52
C THR A 131 -42.93 12.76 -29.44
N LEU A 132 -43.10 12.90 -30.75
CA LEU A 132 -42.10 12.53 -31.75
C LEU A 132 -40.85 13.41 -31.67
N ILE A 133 -40.97 14.71 -31.37
CA ILE A 133 -39.83 15.59 -31.12
C ILE A 133 -39.06 15.14 -29.88
N ASN A 134 -39.74 14.82 -28.78
CA ASN A 134 -39.09 14.31 -27.57
C ASN A 134 -38.33 13.01 -27.85
N HIS A 135 -38.96 12.05 -28.53
CA HIS A 135 -38.27 10.81 -28.90
C HIS A 135 -37.11 11.02 -29.87
N LEU A 136 -37.21 12.00 -30.78
CA LEU A 136 -36.09 12.38 -31.65
C LEU A 136 -34.95 13.02 -30.84
N ALA A 137 -35.26 13.89 -29.88
CA ALA A 137 -34.27 14.48 -28.98
C ALA A 137 -33.59 13.40 -28.14
N ASP A 138 -34.35 12.46 -27.56
CA ASP A 138 -33.81 11.31 -26.83
C ASP A 138 -32.90 10.45 -27.71
N ALA A 139 -33.30 10.21 -28.97
CA ALA A 139 -32.49 9.45 -29.92
C ALA A 139 -31.21 10.20 -30.33
N TYR A 140 -31.26 11.53 -30.45
CA TYR A 140 -30.05 12.35 -30.65
C TYR A 140 -29.13 12.34 -29.44
N SER A 141 -29.65 12.52 -28.22
CA SER A 141 -28.86 12.42 -26.99
C SER A 141 -28.19 11.04 -26.87
N ALA A 142 -28.93 9.96 -27.11
CA ALA A 142 -28.40 8.60 -27.08
C ALA A 142 -27.31 8.36 -28.15
N ALA A 143 -27.35 9.08 -29.26
CA ALA A 143 -26.35 9.03 -30.34
C ALA A 143 -25.17 9.99 -30.12
N GLU A 144 -25.02 10.55 -28.92
CA GLU A 144 -24.02 11.58 -28.56
C GLU A 144 -24.12 12.87 -29.41
N ARG A 145 -25.29 13.13 -29.99
CA ARG A 145 -25.64 14.33 -30.79
C ARG A 145 -26.42 15.33 -29.94
N VAL A 146 -25.83 15.69 -28.79
CA VAL A 146 -26.53 16.41 -27.72
C VAL A 146 -26.87 17.85 -28.12
N ASP A 147 -26.05 18.48 -28.95
CA ASP A 147 -26.34 19.83 -29.45
C ASP A 147 -27.60 19.85 -30.33
N GLU A 148 -27.80 18.85 -31.20
CA GLU A 148 -29.04 18.73 -31.98
C GLU A 148 -30.27 18.46 -31.11
N ALA A 149 -30.13 17.68 -30.03
CA ALA A 149 -31.20 17.47 -29.06
C ALA A 149 -31.59 18.78 -28.35
N ILE A 150 -30.60 19.55 -27.91
CA ILE A 150 -30.80 20.85 -27.25
C ILE A 150 -31.45 21.86 -28.19
N GLU A 151 -30.96 22.00 -29.43
CA GLU A 151 -31.54 22.91 -30.42
C GLU A 151 -33.02 22.58 -30.66
N LEU A 152 -33.34 21.31 -30.83
CA LEU A 152 -34.71 20.86 -31.08
C LEU A 152 -35.64 21.15 -29.89
N LEU A 153 -35.21 20.84 -28.67
CA LEU A 153 -36.00 21.07 -27.45
C LEU A 153 -36.14 22.56 -27.11
N LEU A 154 -35.12 23.37 -27.39
CA LEU A 154 -35.17 24.83 -27.26
C LEU A 154 -36.24 25.44 -28.17
N GLU A 155 -36.31 24.99 -29.42
CA GLU A 155 -37.34 25.45 -30.35
C GLU A 155 -38.74 25.12 -29.85
N VAL A 156 -38.96 23.89 -29.38
CA VAL A 156 -40.25 23.45 -28.83
C VAL A 156 -40.64 24.27 -27.61
N LEU A 157 -39.73 24.43 -26.64
CA LEU A 157 -40.00 25.22 -25.45
C LEU A 157 -40.37 26.66 -25.81
N THR A 158 -39.60 27.28 -26.71
CA THR A 158 -39.83 28.64 -27.16
C THR A 158 -41.18 28.80 -27.86
N ALA A 159 -41.58 27.84 -28.69
CA ALA A 159 -42.89 27.83 -29.34
C ALA A 159 -44.02 27.67 -28.32
N ARG A 160 -43.89 26.74 -27.36
CA ARG A 160 -44.87 26.48 -26.29
C ARG A 160 -45.08 27.68 -25.38
N GLU A 161 -44.00 28.31 -24.95
CA GLU A 161 -44.08 29.52 -24.12
C GLU A 161 -44.81 30.66 -24.84
N ARG A 162 -44.64 30.80 -26.16
CA ARG A 162 -45.36 31.81 -26.97
C ARG A 162 -46.84 31.46 -27.15
N ALA A 163 -47.16 30.18 -27.39
CA ALA A 163 -48.51 29.75 -27.75
C ALA A 163 -49.42 29.54 -26.54
N LEU A 164 -48.91 28.87 -25.50
CA LEU A 164 -49.68 28.40 -24.34
C LEU A 164 -49.31 29.13 -23.05
N GLY A 165 -48.23 29.91 -23.08
CA GLY A 165 -47.68 30.58 -21.89
C GLY A 165 -46.79 29.65 -21.07
N PRO A 166 -46.13 30.21 -20.03
CA PRO A 166 -45.16 29.49 -19.23
C PRO A 166 -45.77 28.43 -18.29
N ASP A 167 -47.08 28.50 -18.05
CA ASP A 167 -47.79 27.73 -17.02
C ASP A 167 -48.47 26.47 -17.57
N ALA A 168 -48.49 26.28 -18.89
CA ALA A 168 -49.13 25.13 -19.50
C ALA A 168 -48.34 23.84 -19.20
N LEU A 169 -49.05 22.73 -18.98
CA LEU A 169 -48.43 21.44 -18.66
C LEU A 169 -47.41 21.00 -19.71
N ASP A 170 -47.74 21.19 -20.99
CA ASP A 170 -46.83 20.92 -22.10
C ASP A 170 -45.56 21.78 -22.05
N THR A 171 -45.67 23.04 -21.64
CA THR A 171 -44.52 23.95 -21.49
C THR A 171 -43.62 23.50 -20.34
N ILE A 172 -44.22 23.06 -19.23
CA ILE A 172 -43.49 22.53 -18.07
C ILE A 172 -42.76 21.24 -18.44
N ALA A 173 -43.42 20.33 -19.18
CA ALA A 173 -42.80 19.10 -19.68
C ALA A 173 -41.63 19.40 -20.65
N ALA A 174 -41.80 20.36 -21.56
CA ALA A 174 -40.73 20.81 -22.45
C ALA A 174 -39.53 21.37 -21.69
N ARG A 175 -39.73 22.15 -20.62
CA ARG A 175 -38.63 22.60 -19.74
C ARG A 175 -37.92 21.45 -19.05
N ASN A 176 -38.66 20.49 -18.51
CA ASN A 176 -38.07 19.30 -17.89
C ASN A 176 -37.16 18.57 -18.88
N ASN A 177 -37.63 18.33 -20.10
CA ASN A 177 -36.87 17.61 -21.12
C ASN A 177 -35.63 18.40 -21.57
N LEU A 178 -35.75 19.71 -21.75
CA LEU A 178 -34.59 20.55 -22.08
C LEU A 178 -33.55 20.58 -20.94
N ALA A 179 -33.99 20.58 -19.68
CA ALA A 179 -33.07 20.49 -18.55
C ALA A 179 -32.32 19.15 -18.52
N LEU A 180 -32.98 18.05 -18.88
CA LEU A 180 -32.33 16.74 -19.05
C LEU A 180 -31.34 16.75 -20.22
N ALA A 181 -31.65 17.39 -21.35
CA ALA A 181 -30.68 17.54 -22.44
C ALA A 181 -29.47 18.40 -22.04
N TYR A 182 -29.67 19.47 -21.26
CA TYR A 182 -28.55 20.25 -20.71
C TYR A 182 -27.71 19.44 -19.73
N ARG A 183 -28.34 18.57 -18.94
CA ARG A 183 -27.64 17.63 -18.07
C ARG A 183 -26.75 16.70 -18.87
N ASP A 184 -27.26 16.10 -19.94
CA ASP A 184 -26.51 15.19 -20.81
C ASP A 184 -25.31 15.89 -21.47
N ALA A 185 -25.42 17.18 -21.76
CA ALA A 185 -24.32 18.02 -22.25
C ALA A 185 -23.33 18.46 -21.14
N GLY A 186 -23.54 18.10 -19.88
CA GLY A 186 -22.76 18.57 -18.74
C GLY A 186 -22.99 20.06 -18.39
N ARG A 187 -24.00 20.71 -18.97
CA ARG A 187 -24.34 22.13 -18.78
C ARG A 187 -25.25 22.31 -17.55
N LEU A 188 -24.76 21.85 -16.40
CA LEU A 188 -25.55 21.79 -15.15
C LEU A 188 -26.00 23.18 -14.64
N ASP A 189 -25.22 24.22 -14.92
CA ASP A 189 -25.54 25.62 -14.58
C ASP A 189 -26.81 26.13 -15.31
N GLU A 190 -27.15 25.53 -16.45
CA GLU A 190 -28.38 25.84 -17.20
C GLU A 190 -29.51 24.87 -16.85
N ALA A 191 -29.19 23.60 -16.60
CA ALA A 191 -30.16 22.57 -16.26
C ALA A 191 -30.89 22.85 -14.94
N VAL A 192 -30.15 23.21 -13.88
CA VAL A 192 -30.74 23.39 -12.53
C VAL A 192 -31.75 24.52 -12.47
N PRO A 193 -31.46 25.76 -12.91
CA PRO A 193 -32.44 26.84 -12.86
C PRO A 193 -33.69 26.55 -13.69
N LEU A 194 -33.53 25.84 -14.81
CA LEU A 194 -34.63 25.45 -15.68
C LEU A 194 -35.53 24.40 -15.00
N MET A 195 -34.92 23.41 -14.34
CA MET A 195 -35.64 22.38 -13.58
C MET A 195 -36.33 22.95 -12.33
N GLU A 196 -35.70 23.88 -11.61
CA GLU A 196 -36.31 24.59 -10.48
C GLU A 196 -37.51 25.44 -10.91
N ALA A 197 -37.43 26.08 -12.09
CA ALA A 197 -38.56 26.80 -12.67
C ALA A 197 -39.70 25.82 -13.04
N ALA A 198 -39.37 24.72 -13.71
CA ALA A 198 -40.34 23.67 -14.05
C ALA A 198 -41.04 23.13 -12.78
N LEU A 199 -40.30 22.87 -11.71
CA LEU A 199 -40.84 22.39 -10.44
C LEU A 199 -41.81 23.39 -9.80
N ARG A 200 -41.42 24.66 -9.71
CA ARG A 200 -42.27 25.71 -9.11
C ARG A 200 -43.58 25.88 -9.87
N ASP A 201 -43.53 25.85 -11.21
CA ASP A 201 -44.73 25.96 -12.03
C ASP A 201 -45.59 24.69 -11.95
N ALA A 202 -44.96 23.52 -11.97
CA ALA A 202 -45.64 22.23 -11.80
C ALA A 202 -46.39 22.14 -10.47
N GLU A 203 -45.76 22.53 -9.36
CA GLU A 203 -46.37 22.55 -8.02
C GLU A 203 -47.57 23.49 -7.94
N ARG A 204 -47.48 24.65 -8.58
CA ARG A 204 -48.57 25.63 -8.60
C ARG A 204 -49.76 25.16 -9.43
N VAL A 205 -49.51 24.52 -10.57
CA VAL A 205 -50.55 24.14 -11.54
C VAL A 205 -51.21 22.81 -11.19
N MET A 206 -50.40 21.80 -10.87
CA MET A 206 -50.87 20.43 -10.62
C MET A 206 -51.01 20.10 -9.13
N GLY A 207 -50.42 20.90 -8.25
CA GLY A 207 -50.31 20.62 -6.82
C GLY A 207 -49.11 19.74 -6.51
N ALA A 208 -48.57 19.88 -5.29
CA ALA A 208 -47.35 19.21 -4.83
C ALA A 208 -47.42 17.66 -4.84
N ASP A 209 -48.62 17.09 -4.89
CA ASP A 209 -48.87 15.65 -4.81
C ASP A 209 -49.07 14.99 -6.19
N HIS A 210 -49.02 15.76 -7.27
CA HIS A 210 -49.20 15.22 -8.62
C HIS A 210 -47.97 14.41 -9.06
N GLU A 211 -48.18 13.27 -9.71
CA GLU A 211 -47.10 12.37 -10.15
C GLU A 211 -46.02 13.08 -10.98
N GLY A 212 -46.42 13.92 -11.94
CA GLY A 212 -45.50 14.74 -12.72
C GLY A 212 -44.62 15.69 -11.88
N VAL A 213 -45.12 16.19 -10.75
CA VAL A 213 -44.30 16.98 -9.80
C VAL A 213 -43.27 16.10 -9.11
N LEU A 214 -43.64 14.88 -8.72
CA LEU A 214 -42.72 13.93 -8.09
C LEU A 214 -41.60 13.53 -9.06
N THR A 215 -41.90 13.39 -10.35
CA THR A 215 -40.90 13.15 -11.40
C THR A 215 -39.92 14.31 -11.55
N ILE A 216 -40.41 15.55 -11.62
CA ILE A 216 -39.56 16.74 -11.69
C ILE A 216 -38.67 16.86 -10.43
N ARG A 217 -39.19 16.56 -9.24
CA ARG A 217 -38.40 16.55 -7.99
C ARG A 217 -37.28 15.53 -8.04
N ALA A 218 -37.54 14.32 -8.53
CA ALA A 218 -36.53 13.28 -8.67
C ALA A 218 -35.44 13.66 -9.69
N ASN A 219 -35.82 14.28 -10.80
CA ASN A 219 -34.87 14.79 -11.80
C ASN A 219 -34.01 15.93 -11.23
N LEU A 220 -34.60 16.85 -10.47
CA LEU A 220 -33.86 17.91 -9.78
C LEU A 220 -32.88 17.35 -8.74
N ALA A 221 -33.29 16.33 -7.97
CA ALA A 221 -32.40 15.64 -7.05
C ALA A 221 -31.20 15.02 -7.77
N SER A 222 -31.42 14.47 -8.97
CA SER A 222 -30.35 13.94 -9.82
C SER A 222 -29.39 15.03 -10.30
N LEU A 223 -29.89 16.22 -10.63
CA LEU A 223 -29.04 17.35 -11.02
C LEU A 223 -28.16 17.85 -9.87
N TYR A 224 -28.66 17.81 -8.62
CA TYR A 224 -27.83 18.11 -7.47
C TYR A 224 -26.72 17.10 -7.27
N ASP A 225 -26.97 15.82 -7.58
CA ASP A 225 -25.96 14.78 -7.50
C ASP A 225 -24.85 15.01 -8.54
N ASP A 226 -25.21 15.30 -9.79
CA ASP A 226 -24.24 15.59 -10.85
C ASP A 226 -23.37 16.83 -10.56
N LEU A 227 -23.91 17.80 -9.78
CA LEU A 227 -23.17 18.97 -9.29
C LEU A 227 -22.21 18.65 -8.13
N GLY A 228 -22.18 17.40 -7.65
CA GLY A 228 -21.43 16.99 -6.47
C GLY A 228 -22.01 17.52 -5.15
N ARG A 229 -23.25 18.02 -5.15
CA ARG A 229 -23.98 18.50 -3.95
C ARG A 229 -24.66 17.31 -3.27
N THR A 230 -23.88 16.30 -2.92
CA THR A 230 -24.36 14.96 -2.53
C THR A 230 -25.31 14.98 -1.32
N ALA A 231 -25.08 15.88 -0.35
CA ALA A 231 -25.98 16.01 0.81
C ALA A 231 -27.39 16.51 0.42
N GLU A 232 -27.45 17.51 -0.48
CA GLU A 232 -28.70 18.09 -0.94
C GLU A 232 -29.44 17.15 -1.90
N ALA A 233 -28.69 16.43 -2.73
CA ALA A 233 -29.22 15.35 -3.55
C ALA A 233 -29.87 14.27 -2.67
N THR A 234 -29.15 13.78 -1.64
CA THR A 234 -29.66 12.75 -0.72
C THR A 234 -30.96 13.18 -0.05
N GLU A 235 -31.01 14.39 0.52
CA GLU A 235 -32.22 14.92 1.16
C GLU A 235 -33.38 15.07 0.16
N ALA A 236 -33.08 15.53 -1.07
CA ALA A 236 -34.08 15.67 -2.11
C ALA A 236 -34.66 14.31 -2.56
N TYR A 237 -33.82 13.28 -2.70
CA TYR A 237 -34.26 11.92 -3.03
C TYR A 237 -35.05 11.26 -1.90
N GLU A 238 -34.63 11.41 -0.64
CA GLU A 238 -35.38 10.93 0.53
C GLU A 238 -36.79 11.55 0.59
N ARG A 239 -36.88 12.87 0.33
CA ARG A 239 -38.16 13.58 0.26
C ARG A 239 -39.03 13.10 -0.90
N ALA A 240 -38.44 12.96 -2.09
CA ALA A 240 -39.15 12.49 -3.28
C ALA A 240 -39.70 11.06 -3.09
N LEU A 241 -38.93 10.16 -2.49
CA LEU A 241 -39.37 8.80 -2.18
C LEU A 241 -40.54 8.81 -1.19
N LYS A 242 -40.42 9.57 -0.09
CA LYS A 242 -41.49 9.67 0.92
C LYS A 242 -42.80 10.23 0.36
N ASP A 243 -42.71 11.20 -0.55
CA ASP A 243 -43.89 11.73 -1.23
C ASP A 243 -44.51 10.69 -2.17
N ARG A 244 -43.69 9.95 -2.94
CA ARG A 244 -44.18 8.85 -3.79
C ARG A 244 -44.84 7.73 -2.97
N GLU A 245 -44.25 7.33 -1.84
CA GLU A 245 -44.86 6.35 -0.94
C GLU A 245 -46.22 6.80 -0.42
N ARG A 246 -46.36 8.08 -0.11
CA ARG A 246 -47.62 8.66 0.37
C ARG A 246 -48.69 8.74 -0.73
N VAL A 247 -48.30 9.08 -1.96
CA VAL A 247 -49.23 9.32 -3.08
C VAL A 247 -49.58 8.03 -3.82
N LEU A 248 -48.58 7.25 -4.23
CA LEU A 248 -48.71 6.05 -5.07
C LEU A 248 -48.73 4.76 -4.23
N GLY A 249 -48.24 4.82 -2.99
CA GLY A 249 -48.04 3.66 -2.13
C GLY A 249 -46.64 3.05 -2.25
N PRO A 250 -46.19 2.31 -1.23
CA PRO A 250 -44.84 1.71 -1.19
C PRO A 250 -44.63 0.58 -2.21
N GLY A 251 -45.72 -0.06 -2.67
CA GLY A 251 -45.66 -1.15 -3.64
C GLY A 251 -45.75 -0.70 -5.11
N HIS A 252 -45.88 0.60 -5.39
CA HIS A 252 -45.99 1.09 -6.77
C HIS A 252 -44.65 0.93 -7.50
N PRO A 253 -44.63 0.53 -8.79
CA PRO A 253 -43.41 0.37 -9.58
C PRO A 253 -42.46 1.58 -9.50
N ASP A 254 -42.97 2.79 -9.69
CA ASP A 254 -42.16 4.02 -9.60
C ASP A 254 -41.61 4.31 -8.20
N THR A 255 -42.36 3.94 -7.16
CA THR A 255 -41.89 4.04 -5.78
C THR A 255 -40.73 3.07 -5.54
N LEU A 256 -40.85 1.83 -6.01
CA LEU A 256 -39.81 0.81 -5.90
C LEU A 256 -38.56 1.18 -6.71
N MET A 257 -38.73 1.73 -7.92
CA MET A 257 -37.61 2.24 -8.72
C MET A 257 -36.91 3.44 -8.06
N SER A 258 -37.69 4.32 -7.42
CA SER A 258 -37.15 5.44 -6.63
C SER A 258 -36.37 4.96 -5.42
N ALA A 259 -36.87 3.93 -4.71
CA ALA A 259 -36.19 3.29 -3.59
C ALA A 259 -34.86 2.66 -4.04
N ALA A 260 -34.85 1.90 -5.14
CA ALA A 260 -33.61 1.35 -5.71
C ALA A 260 -32.60 2.43 -6.13
N THR A 261 -33.09 3.58 -6.62
CA THR A 261 -32.24 4.73 -6.97
C THR A 261 -31.63 5.37 -5.73
N LEU A 262 -32.43 5.60 -4.68
CA LEU A 262 -31.95 6.09 -3.40
C LEU A 262 -30.95 5.11 -2.75
N GLY A 263 -31.15 3.81 -2.91
CA GLY A 263 -30.20 2.78 -2.48
C GLY A 263 -28.82 2.94 -3.13
N ALA A 264 -28.75 3.27 -4.42
CA ALA A 264 -27.48 3.56 -5.10
C ALA A 264 -26.77 4.79 -4.49
N ILE A 265 -27.53 5.83 -4.13
CA ILE A 265 -27.00 7.06 -3.52
C ILE A 265 -26.51 6.80 -2.09
N TYR A 266 -27.24 5.99 -1.32
CA TYR A 266 -26.78 5.53 -0.01
C TYR A 266 -25.47 4.75 -0.11
N LYS A 267 -25.30 3.92 -1.15
CA LYS A 267 -24.04 3.24 -1.43
C LYS A 267 -22.91 4.24 -1.72
N ASP A 268 -23.12 5.24 -2.59
CA ASP A 268 -22.11 6.25 -2.92
C ASP A 268 -21.76 7.19 -1.73
N THR A 269 -22.70 7.39 -0.80
CA THR A 269 -22.48 8.16 0.44
C THR A 269 -21.95 7.33 1.61
N GLY A 270 -21.73 6.02 1.42
CA GLY A 270 -21.20 5.12 2.45
C GLY A 270 -22.25 4.61 3.46
N ARG A 271 -23.53 4.91 3.28
CA ARG A 271 -24.68 4.37 4.05
C ARG A 271 -25.07 2.96 3.56
N THR A 272 -24.09 2.06 3.50
CA THR A 272 -24.21 0.76 2.81
C THR A 272 -25.29 -0.16 3.40
N ALA A 273 -25.54 -0.12 4.72
CA ALA A 273 -26.59 -0.93 5.33
C ALA A 273 -28.00 -0.51 4.88
N GLU A 274 -28.25 0.79 4.83
CA GLU A 274 -29.53 1.35 4.36
C GLU A 274 -29.70 1.14 2.85
N ALA A 275 -28.61 1.22 2.09
CA ALA A 275 -28.59 0.91 0.66
C ALA A 275 -29.04 -0.54 0.38
N VAL A 276 -28.53 -1.49 1.18
CA VAL A 276 -28.87 -2.91 1.08
C VAL A 276 -30.36 -3.12 1.33
N GLU A 277 -30.86 -2.70 2.49
CA GLU A 277 -32.25 -2.92 2.91
C GLU A 277 -33.23 -2.35 1.88
N LEU A 278 -33.01 -1.09 1.48
CA LEU A 278 -33.90 -0.39 0.56
C LEU A 278 -33.93 -1.02 -0.84
N THR A 279 -32.78 -1.49 -1.33
CA THR A 279 -32.69 -2.08 -2.67
C THR A 279 -33.19 -3.53 -2.69
N GLU A 280 -33.00 -4.30 -1.60
CA GLU A 280 -33.58 -5.63 -1.43
C GLU A 280 -35.12 -5.58 -1.44
N ASP A 281 -35.70 -4.65 -0.68
CA ASP A 281 -37.14 -4.45 -0.62
C ASP A 281 -37.73 -4.03 -1.97
N ALA A 282 -37.05 -3.11 -2.66
CA ALA A 282 -37.40 -2.70 -4.03
C ALA A 282 -37.39 -3.88 -5.00
N LEU A 283 -36.33 -4.69 -4.99
CA LEU A 283 -36.20 -5.86 -5.85
C LEU A 283 -37.28 -6.90 -5.55
N ALA A 284 -37.55 -7.16 -4.27
CA ALA A 284 -38.58 -8.10 -3.84
C ALA A 284 -39.98 -7.63 -4.25
N GLY A 285 -40.24 -6.32 -4.16
CA GLY A 285 -41.47 -5.69 -4.64
C GLY A 285 -41.66 -5.90 -6.14
N LEU A 286 -40.70 -5.45 -6.95
CA LEU A 286 -40.80 -5.55 -8.42
C LEU A 286 -40.89 -7.00 -8.89
N ARG A 287 -40.16 -7.92 -8.25
CA ARG A 287 -40.24 -9.35 -8.56
C ARG A 287 -41.62 -9.94 -8.30
N ARG A 288 -42.36 -9.44 -7.30
CA ARG A 288 -43.75 -9.86 -7.04
C ARG A 288 -44.73 -9.31 -8.07
N LEU A 289 -44.48 -8.12 -8.60
CA LEU A 289 -45.32 -7.50 -9.62
C LEU A 289 -45.12 -8.12 -11.01
N TYR A 290 -43.86 -8.21 -11.45
CA TYR A 290 -43.54 -8.54 -12.85
C TYR A 290 -42.87 -9.90 -13.04
N GLY A 291 -42.60 -10.64 -11.96
CA GLY A 291 -41.84 -11.88 -12.02
C GLY A 291 -40.31 -11.67 -12.09
N PRO A 292 -39.53 -12.75 -12.24
CA PRO A 292 -38.06 -12.68 -12.15
C PRO A 292 -37.35 -12.15 -13.40
N ASP A 293 -38.01 -12.25 -14.57
CA ASP A 293 -37.48 -12.00 -15.91
C ASP A 293 -38.15 -10.77 -16.55
N HIS A 294 -38.25 -9.67 -15.79
CA HIS A 294 -38.71 -8.37 -16.28
C HIS A 294 -37.56 -7.36 -16.29
N ARG A 295 -37.56 -6.44 -17.25
CA ARG A 295 -36.49 -5.44 -17.44
C ARG A 295 -36.18 -4.66 -16.16
N ASP A 296 -37.19 -4.13 -15.49
CA ASP A 296 -37.01 -3.37 -14.24
C ASP A 296 -36.43 -4.22 -13.11
N VAL A 297 -36.82 -5.49 -13.05
CA VAL A 297 -36.31 -6.43 -12.05
C VAL A 297 -34.82 -6.71 -12.30
N LEU A 298 -34.42 -6.87 -13.57
CA LEU A 298 -33.01 -7.02 -13.95
C LEU A 298 -32.20 -5.77 -13.62
N ARG A 299 -32.74 -4.58 -13.91
CA ARG A 299 -32.11 -3.29 -13.59
C ARG A 299 -31.87 -3.11 -12.10
N VAL A 300 -32.86 -3.41 -11.27
CA VAL A 300 -32.72 -3.33 -9.81
C VAL A 300 -31.82 -4.43 -9.26
N ARG A 301 -31.81 -5.63 -9.88
CA ARG A 301 -30.89 -6.72 -9.53
C ARG A 301 -29.42 -6.32 -9.72
N ILE A 302 -29.08 -5.71 -10.86
CA ILE A 302 -27.73 -5.18 -11.13
C ILE A 302 -27.36 -4.10 -10.10
N ARG A 303 -28.30 -3.20 -9.77
CA ARG A 303 -28.08 -2.18 -8.73
C ARG A 303 -27.80 -2.81 -7.36
N LEU A 304 -28.61 -3.79 -6.94
CA LEU A 304 -28.39 -4.51 -5.68
C LEU A 304 -27.04 -5.23 -5.67
N ALA A 305 -26.63 -5.79 -6.80
CA ALA A 305 -25.31 -6.41 -6.91
C ALA A 305 -24.19 -5.40 -6.63
N HIS A 306 -24.23 -4.20 -7.23
CA HIS A 306 -23.27 -3.14 -6.96
C HIS A 306 -23.30 -2.69 -5.49
N VAL A 307 -24.49 -2.62 -4.88
CA VAL A 307 -24.64 -2.33 -3.45
C VAL A 307 -23.95 -3.40 -2.59
N TYR A 308 -24.09 -4.68 -2.95
CA TYR A 308 -23.39 -5.78 -2.29
C TYR A 308 -21.88 -5.74 -2.45
N LEU A 309 -21.37 -5.45 -3.65
CA LEU A 309 -19.93 -5.30 -3.88
C LEU A 309 -19.36 -4.17 -3.00
N SER A 310 -19.99 -3.00 -2.95
CA SER A 310 -19.54 -1.89 -2.09
C SER A 310 -19.68 -2.18 -0.59
N ALA A 311 -20.61 -3.06 -0.18
CA ALA A 311 -20.73 -3.53 1.20
C ALA A 311 -19.73 -4.64 1.56
N GLY A 312 -18.87 -5.07 0.62
CA GLY A 312 -17.93 -6.19 0.79
C GLY A 312 -18.57 -7.58 0.71
N ARG A 313 -19.85 -7.67 0.32
CA ARG A 313 -20.62 -8.92 0.13
C ARG A 313 -20.38 -9.47 -1.28
N HIS A 314 -19.12 -9.72 -1.63
CA HIS A 314 -18.73 -9.98 -3.02
C HIS A 314 -19.39 -11.23 -3.64
N THR A 315 -19.51 -12.32 -2.88
CA THR A 315 -20.14 -13.56 -3.36
C THR A 315 -21.60 -13.35 -3.77
N GLU A 316 -22.34 -12.56 -3.00
CA GLU A 316 -23.76 -12.30 -3.25
C GLU A 316 -23.93 -11.32 -4.41
N GLY A 317 -23.06 -10.30 -4.49
CA GLY A 317 -23.04 -9.37 -5.64
C GLY A 317 -22.76 -10.09 -6.96
N ILE A 318 -21.74 -10.96 -7.00
CA ILE A 318 -21.40 -11.75 -8.19
C ILE A 318 -22.56 -12.68 -8.58
N ALA A 319 -23.17 -13.40 -7.61
CA ALA A 319 -24.31 -14.27 -7.91
C ALA A 319 -25.49 -13.50 -8.52
N LEU A 320 -25.77 -12.29 -8.03
CA LEU A 320 -26.82 -11.44 -8.62
C LEU A 320 -26.47 -10.95 -10.04
N LEU A 321 -25.20 -10.67 -10.34
CA LEU A 321 -24.75 -10.30 -11.67
C LEU A 321 -24.78 -11.48 -12.64
N GLU A 322 -24.43 -12.69 -12.20
CA GLU A 322 -24.58 -13.92 -12.99
C GLU A 322 -26.05 -14.16 -13.34
N ASP A 323 -26.94 -14.07 -12.34
CA ASP A 323 -28.39 -14.20 -12.52
C ASP A 323 -28.97 -13.10 -13.43
N ALA A 324 -28.49 -11.85 -13.27
CA ALA A 324 -28.90 -10.73 -14.10
C ALA A 324 -28.44 -10.90 -15.55
N LEU A 325 -27.19 -11.30 -15.78
CA LEU A 325 -26.66 -11.54 -17.12
C LEU A 325 -27.44 -12.64 -17.83
N ALA A 326 -27.72 -13.75 -17.15
CA ALA A 326 -28.53 -14.82 -17.70
C ALA A 326 -29.95 -14.36 -18.04
N GLY A 327 -30.54 -13.47 -17.23
CA GLY A 327 -31.84 -12.86 -17.50
C GLY A 327 -31.82 -11.92 -18.69
N CYS A 328 -30.81 -11.04 -18.78
CA CYS A 328 -30.62 -10.13 -19.90
C CYS A 328 -30.41 -10.90 -21.22
N GLU A 329 -29.62 -11.98 -21.21
CA GLU A 329 -29.41 -12.82 -22.41
C GLU A 329 -30.70 -13.53 -22.87
N ARG A 330 -31.62 -13.85 -21.96
CA ARG A 330 -32.92 -14.44 -22.32
C ARG A 330 -33.92 -13.40 -22.83
N LEU A 331 -33.93 -12.20 -22.24
CA LEU A 331 -34.94 -11.18 -22.48
C LEU A 331 -34.59 -10.26 -23.65
N LEU A 332 -33.33 -9.82 -23.70
CA LEU A 332 -32.84 -8.77 -24.59
C LEU A 332 -31.89 -9.29 -25.67
N ASP A 333 -31.54 -10.59 -25.63
CA ASP A 333 -30.48 -11.22 -26.40
C ASP A 333 -29.05 -10.81 -25.99
N ALA A 334 -28.08 -11.61 -26.47
CA ALA A 334 -26.67 -11.49 -26.08
C ALA A 334 -25.98 -10.20 -26.56
N ASP A 335 -26.51 -9.62 -27.64
CA ASP A 335 -25.97 -8.49 -28.38
C ASP A 335 -26.55 -7.13 -27.94
N HIS A 336 -27.54 -7.13 -27.03
CA HIS A 336 -28.18 -5.90 -26.60
C HIS A 336 -27.26 -5.06 -25.71
N PRO A 337 -27.26 -3.72 -25.86
CA PRO A 337 -26.44 -2.81 -25.06
C PRO A 337 -26.46 -3.10 -23.55
N ASP A 338 -27.64 -3.29 -22.96
CA ASP A 338 -27.79 -3.59 -21.53
C ASP A 338 -27.21 -4.96 -21.14
N THR A 339 -27.31 -5.98 -22.00
CA THR A 339 -26.68 -7.29 -21.77
C THR A 339 -25.17 -7.18 -21.78
N VAL A 340 -24.62 -6.41 -22.73
CA VAL A 340 -23.19 -6.15 -22.85
C VAL A 340 -22.67 -5.36 -21.63
N ARG A 341 -23.44 -4.38 -21.13
CA ARG A 341 -23.14 -3.67 -19.88
C ARG A 341 -23.15 -4.60 -18.66
N CYS A 342 -24.17 -5.43 -18.52
CA CYS A 342 -24.25 -6.40 -17.43
C CYS A 342 -23.05 -7.38 -17.43
N ARG A 343 -22.61 -7.80 -18.62
CA ARG A 343 -21.43 -8.66 -18.80
C ARG A 343 -20.13 -7.96 -18.38
N ARG A 344 -19.99 -6.68 -18.71
CA ARG A 344 -18.87 -5.84 -18.25
C ARG A 344 -18.86 -5.73 -16.73
N ASP A 345 -20.01 -5.45 -16.12
CA ASP A 345 -20.14 -5.26 -14.67
C ASP A 345 -19.80 -6.57 -13.92
N LEU A 346 -20.22 -7.74 -14.43
CA LEU A 346 -19.80 -9.05 -13.92
C LEU A 346 -18.28 -9.27 -14.02
N ALA A 347 -17.67 -8.88 -15.14
CA ALA A 347 -16.24 -9.04 -15.33
C ALA A 347 -15.43 -8.14 -14.39
N GLU A 348 -15.87 -6.91 -14.16
CA GLU A 348 -15.27 -6.01 -13.17
C GLU A 348 -15.37 -6.59 -11.76
N ALA A 349 -16.54 -7.12 -11.38
CA ALA A 349 -16.73 -7.80 -10.09
C ALA A 349 -15.79 -9.00 -9.90
N TYR A 350 -15.55 -9.80 -10.94
CA TYR A 350 -14.56 -10.89 -10.89
C TYR A 350 -13.12 -10.38 -10.72
N ARG A 351 -12.75 -9.25 -11.34
CA ARG A 351 -11.43 -8.65 -11.13
C ARG A 351 -11.24 -8.20 -9.67
N GLU A 352 -12.25 -7.56 -9.08
CA GLU A 352 -12.18 -7.06 -7.70
C GLU A 352 -11.91 -8.16 -6.66
N VAL A 353 -12.37 -9.39 -6.94
CA VAL A 353 -12.15 -10.57 -6.08
C VAL A 353 -10.95 -11.42 -6.50
N ASP A 354 -10.02 -10.87 -7.28
CA ASP A 354 -8.80 -11.54 -7.76
C ASP A 354 -9.11 -12.83 -8.56
N ARG A 355 -10.16 -12.78 -9.39
CA ARG A 355 -10.53 -13.82 -10.36
C ARG A 355 -10.42 -13.33 -11.82
N PRO A 356 -9.26 -12.80 -12.26
CA PRO A 356 -9.12 -12.23 -13.59
C PRO A 356 -9.27 -13.28 -14.71
N ALA A 357 -9.06 -14.57 -14.43
CA ALA A 357 -9.29 -15.65 -15.39
C ALA A 357 -10.75 -15.78 -15.83
N ASP A 358 -11.70 -15.44 -14.96
CA ASP A 358 -13.14 -15.42 -15.27
C ASP A 358 -13.55 -14.11 -15.95
N ALA A 359 -12.87 -13.00 -15.62
CA ALA A 359 -13.15 -11.68 -16.18
C ALA A 359 -12.70 -11.52 -17.65
N VAL A 360 -11.52 -12.03 -18.01
CA VAL A 360 -10.94 -11.90 -19.35
C VAL A 360 -11.89 -12.35 -20.48
N PRO A 361 -12.46 -13.58 -20.47
CA PRO A 361 -13.33 -14.02 -21.57
C PRO A 361 -14.60 -13.18 -21.70
N LEU A 362 -15.13 -12.67 -20.58
CA LEU A 362 -16.27 -11.76 -20.59
C LEU A 362 -15.89 -10.43 -21.25
N LEU A 363 -14.74 -9.85 -20.89
CA LEU A 363 -14.26 -8.58 -21.45
C LEU A 363 -13.87 -8.68 -22.93
N GLU A 364 -13.27 -9.79 -23.37
CA GLU A 364 -13.00 -10.05 -24.80
C GLU A 364 -14.30 -10.01 -25.61
N ARG A 365 -15.37 -10.62 -25.09
CA ARG A 365 -16.68 -10.59 -25.72
C ARG A 365 -17.29 -9.19 -25.72
N VAL A 366 -17.25 -8.47 -24.59
CA VAL A 366 -17.76 -7.09 -24.50
C VAL A 366 -17.04 -6.16 -25.48
N VAL A 367 -15.72 -6.28 -25.63
CA VAL A 367 -14.95 -5.51 -26.62
C VAL A 367 -15.42 -5.82 -28.05
N SER A 368 -15.56 -7.10 -28.39
CA SER A 368 -16.06 -7.51 -29.71
C SER A 368 -17.47 -6.97 -29.99
N ASP A 369 -18.37 -7.03 -29.00
CA ASP A 369 -19.74 -6.57 -29.13
C ASP A 369 -19.79 -5.04 -29.30
N TRP A 370 -19.05 -4.29 -28.49
CA TRP A 370 -19.01 -2.82 -28.60
C TRP A 370 -18.34 -2.30 -29.86
N GLU A 371 -17.27 -2.95 -30.32
CA GLU A 371 -16.67 -2.62 -31.62
C GLU A 371 -17.65 -2.78 -32.78
N ARG A 372 -18.57 -3.75 -32.68
CA ARG A 372 -19.62 -3.98 -33.67
C ARG A 372 -20.77 -2.99 -33.54
N ILE A 373 -21.20 -2.66 -32.31
CA ILE A 373 -22.39 -1.84 -32.04
C ILE A 373 -22.09 -0.34 -32.13
N LEU A 374 -21.09 0.13 -31.38
CA LEU A 374 -20.74 1.56 -31.25
C LEU A 374 -19.59 1.95 -32.16
N GLY A 375 -18.82 0.96 -32.63
CA GLY A 375 -17.64 1.19 -33.45
C GLY A 375 -16.38 1.29 -32.63
N ARG A 376 -15.24 1.07 -33.30
CA ARG A 376 -13.92 1.02 -32.67
C ARG A 376 -13.50 2.33 -31.97
N ASP A 377 -13.97 3.47 -32.47
CA ASP A 377 -13.54 4.80 -32.02
C ASP A 377 -14.43 5.38 -30.91
N ASP A 378 -15.47 4.64 -30.53
CA ASP A 378 -16.40 5.04 -29.49
C ASP A 378 -15.75 5.06 -28.09
N ARG A 379 -16.23 5.98 -27.24
CA ARG A 379 -15.69 6.24 -25.91
C ARG A 379 -15.84 5.03 -24.98
N GLU A 380 -17.00 4.37 -24.99
CA GLU A 380 -17.27 3.18 -24.18
C GLU A 380 -16.45 1.98 -24.67
N THR A 381 -16.32 1.81 -25.99
CA THR A 381 -15.47 0.77 -26.59
C THR A 381 -14.02 0.90 -26.13
N MET A 382 -13.45 2.11 -26.18
CA MET A 382 -12.10 2.37 -25.68
C MET A 382 -11.99 2.19 -24.15
N ALA A 383 -13.05 2.46 -23.38
CA ALA A 383 -13.06 2.23 -21.94
C ALA A 383 -12.99 0.74 -21.59
N VAL A 384 -13.78 -0.09 -22.25
CA VAL A 384 -13.76 -1.54 -22.02
C VAL A 384 -12.45 -2.17 -22.49
N ARG A 385 -11.85 -1.72 -23.60
CA ARG A 385 -10.53 -2.20 -24.03
C ARG A 385 -9.43 -1.93 -22.99
N ASN A 386 -9.48 -0.77 -22.33
CA ASN A 386 -8.58 -0.47 -21.21
C ASN A 386 -8.86 -1.40 -20.01
N LEU A 387 -10.12 -1.74 -19.74
CA LEU A 387 -10.49 -2.71 -18.70
C LEU A 387 -10.03 -4.14 -19.03
N LEU A 388 -10.08 -4.55 -20.31
CA LEU A 388 -9.53 -5.82 -20.79
C LEU A 388 -8.01 -5.85 -20.62
N ALA A 389 -7.31 -4.75 -20.94
CA ALA A 389 -5.87 -4.65 -20.73
C ALA A 389 -5.50 -4.79 -19.25
N LEU A 390 -6.27 -4.14 -18.36
CA LEU A 390 -6.17 -4.38 -16.91
C LEU A 390 -6.41 -5.87 -16.57
N ALA A 391 -7.38 -6.55 -17.19
CA ALA A 391 -7.67 -7.98 -16.94
C ALA A 391 -6.54 -8.92 -17.36
N TYR A 392 -5.88 -8.61 -18.47
CA TYR A 392 -4.64 -9.30 -18.82
C TYR A 392 -3.54 -9.03 -17.80
N ASP A 393 -3.41 -7.79 -17.31
CA ASP A 393 -2.40 -7.42 -16.33
C ASP A 393 -2.55 -8.18 -14.98
N ASP A 394 -3.77 -8.18 -14.43
CA ASP A 394 -4.11 -8.91 -13.19
C ASP A 394 -3.94 -10.43 -13.34
N SER A 395 -4.22 -10.99 -14.53
CA SER A 395 -4.00 -12.43 -14.80
C SER A 395 -2.53 -12.79 -15.07
N GLY A 396 -1.61 -11.83 -15.00
CA GLY A 396 -0.19 -12.04 -15.28
C GLY A 396 0.15 -12.17 -16.78
N ARG A 397 -0.82 -11.94 -17.67
CA ARG A 397 -0.68 -11.93 -19.13
C ARG A 397 -0.13 -10.58 -19.59
N LYS A 398 1.08 -10.25 -19.10
CA LYS A 398 1.69 -8.91 -19.21
C LYS A 398 1.95 -8.47 -20.66
N ASP A 399 2.30 -9.40 -21.55
CA ASP A 399 2.51 -9.07 -22.97
C ASP A 399 1.20 -8.69 -23.66
N GLU A 400 0.12 -9.43 -23.43
CA GLU A 400 -1.21 -9.08 -23.94
C GLU A 400 -1.74 -7.77 -23.34
N ALA A 401 -1.46 -7.53 -22.05
CA ALA A 401 -1.81 -6.27 -21.39
C ALA A 401 -1.12 -5.08 -22.06
N VAL A 402 0.19 -5.15 -22.29
CA VAL A 402 0.94 -4.08 -22.99
C VAL A 402 0.37 -3.84 -24.38
N ALA A 403 0.17 -4.89 -25.17
CA ALA A 403 -0.38 -4.76 -26.53
C ALA A 403 -1.77 -4.09 -26.52
N ALA A 404 -2.65 -4.52 -25.61
CA ALA A 404 -4.00 -3.94 -25.47
C ALA A 404 -3.96 -2.48 -25.01
N TYR A 405 -3.07 -2.13 -24.06
CA TYR A 405 -2.90 -0.75 -23.62
C TYR A 405 -2.30 0.15 -24.71
N GLU A 406 -1.27 -0.29 -25.43
CA GLU A 406 -0.64 0.48 -26.51
C GLU A 406 -1.65 0.78 -27.63
N HIS A 407 -2.45 -0.22 -28.01
CA HIS A 407 -3.48 -0.06 -29.04
C HIS A 407 -4.59 0.89 -28.61
N THR A 408 -5.06 0.77 -27.36
CA THR A 408 -6.07 1.68 -26.79
C THR A 408 -5.53 3.10 -26.66
N LEU A 409 -4.25 3.25 -26.28
CA LEU A 409 -3.59 4.54 -26.19
C LEU A 409 -3.48 5.20 -27.58
N ALA A 410 -3.08 4.46 -28.61
CA ALA A 410 -2.99 5.00 -29.98
C ALA A 410 -4.34 5.48 -30.51
N ASP A 411 -5.42 4.73 -30.26
CA ASP A 411 -6.77 5.17 -30.64
C ASP A 411 -7.21 6.40 -29.84
N ARG A 412 -6.99 6.44 -28.52
CA ARG A 412 -7.30 7.61 -27.68
C ARG A 412 -6.51 8.86 -28.06
N GLU A 413 -5.22 8.71 -28.39
CA GLU A 413 -4.39 9.80 -28.87
C GLU A 413 -4.91 10.37 -30.20
N ARG A 414 -5.36 9.53 -31.11
CA ARG A 414 -5.93 9.95 -32.40
C ARG A 414 -7.28 10.64 -32.25
N VAL A 415 -8.17 10.12 -31.40
CA VAL A 415 -9.56 10.61 -31.26
C VAL A 415 -9.65 11.79 -30.31
N LEU A 416 -9.06 11.68 -29.11
CA LEU A 416 -9.20 12.66 -28.03
C LEU A 416 -8.01 13.61 -27.92
N GLY A 417 -6.89 13.26 -28.56
CA GLY A 417 -5.63 13.98 -28.44
C GLY A 417 -4.74 13.48 -27.29
N PRO A 418 -3.45 13.86 -27.30
CA PRO A 418 -2.44 13.34 -26.37
C PRO A 418 -2.57 13.82 -24.93
N ASP A 419 -3.27 14.94 -24.71
CA ASP A 419 -3.41 15.63 -23.42
C ASP A 419 -4.77 15.39 -22.74
N HIS A 420 -5.68 14.64 -23.39
CA HIS A 420 -6.97 14.33 -22.80
C HIS A 420 -6.81 13.46 -21.54
N PRO A 421 -7.57 13.68 -20.45
CA PRO A 421 -7.43 12.93 -19.20
C PRO A 421 -7.47 11.40 -19.37
N ALA A 422 -8.37 10.89 -20.21
CA ALA A 422 -8.46 9.45 -20.50
C ALA A 422 -7.23 8.90 -21.25
N THR A 423 -6.64 9.68 -22.16
CA THR A 423 -5.40 9.33 -22.87
C THR A 423 -4.23 9.28 -21.90
N LEU A 424 -4.13 10.26 -21.00
CA LEU A 424 -3.09 10.33 -19.97
C LEU A 424 -3.23 9.20 -18.95
N LEU A 425 -4.45 8.79 -18.60
CA LEU A 425 -4.70 7.61 -17.77
C LEU A 425 -4.21 6.32 -18.45
N SER A 426 -4.58 6.08 -19.71
CA SER A 426 -4.07 4.91 -20.47
C SER A 426 -2.55 4.91 -20.56
N ARG A 427 -1.93 6.06 -20.85
CA ARG A 427 -0.47 6.17 -20.91
C ARG A 427 0.19 5.90 -19.56
N SER A 428 -0.46 6.29 -18.45
CA SER A 428 0.01 5.96 -17.10
C SER A 428 -0.01 4.46 -16.85
N ASN A 429 -1.06 3.77 -17.30
CA ASN A 429 -1.18 2.31 -17.17
C ASN A 429 -0.09 1.60 -18.01
N VAL A 430 0.12 2.03 -19.27
CA VAL A 430 1.24 1.56 -20.11
C VAL A 430 2.58 1.70 -19.37
N ALA A 431 2.84 2.86 -18.76
CA ALA A 431 4.09 3.12 -18.05
C ALA A 431 4.28 2.18 -16.86
N LEU A 432 3.21 1.90 -16.09
CA LEU A 432 3.25 0.96 -14.98
C LEU A 432 3.53 -0.47 -15.44
N THR A 433 2.87 -0.94 -16.50
CA THR A 433 3.11 -2.28 -17.05
C THR A 433 4.52 -2.42 -17.62
N TYR A 434 5.06 -1.39 -18.29
CA TYR A 434 6.47 -1.38 -18.72
C TYR A 434 7.43 -1.48 -17.54
N ARG A 435 7.16 -0.76 -16.44
CA ARG A 435 7.97 -0.82 -15.22
C ARG A 435 8.00 -2.24 -14.64
N GLU A 436 6.86 -2.91 -14.58
CA GLU A 436 6.74 -4.29 -14.07
C GLU A 436 7.46 -5.33 -14.96
N LEU A 437 7.50 -5.09 -16.28
CA LEU A 437 8.28 -5.89 -17.22
C LEU A 437 9.79 -5.58 -17.21
N GLY A 438 10.25 -4.64 -16.38
CA GLY A 438 11.65 -4.18 -16.36
C GLY A 438 12.05 -3.33 -17.58
N ARG A 439 11.07 -2.90 -18.41
CA ARG A 439 11.24 -2.00 -19.56
C ARG A 439 11.31 -0.55 -19.07
N HIS A 440 12.30 -0.26 -18.22
CA HIS A 440 12.37 0.99 -17.47
C HIS A 440 12.53 2.24 -18.37
N ALA A 441 13.21 2.12 -19.51
CA ALA A 441 13.39 3.24 -20.44
C ALA A 441 12.05 3.68 -21.06
N GLU A 442 11.24 2.73 -21.51
CA GLU A 442 9.91 3.00 -22.04
C GLU A 442 8.95 3.50 -20.95
N ALA A 443 9.04 2.94 -19.74
CA ALA A 443 8.27 3.41 -18.59
C ALA A 443 8.58 4.88 -18.26
N VAL A 444 9.86 5.28 -18.24
CA VAL A 444 10.27 6.68 -18.02
C VAL A 444 9.72 7.58 -19.11
N ALA A 445 9.87 7.19 -20.39
CA ALA A 445 9.38 7.99 -21.50
C ALA A 445 7.86 8.20 -21.46
N ALA A 446 7.10 7.14 -21.20
CA ALA A 446 5.64 7.20 -21.09
C ALA A 446 5.20 8.07 -19.90
N LEU A 447 5.84 7.92 -18.73
CA LEU A 447 5.47 8.67 -17.54
C LEU A 447 5.88 10.16 -17.61
N CYS A 448 7.00 10.49 -18.27
CA CYS A 448 7.35 11.87 -18.62
C CYS A 448 6.25 12.52 -19.48
N ALA A 449 5.78 11.83 -20.53
CA ALA A 449 4.70 12.33 -21.37
C ALA A 449 3.38 12.53 -20.59
N VAL A 450 3.09 11.66 -19.62
CA VAL A 450 1.94 11.83 -18.69
C VAL A 450 2.11 13.10 -17.85
N VAL A 451 3.28 13.30 -17.24
CA VAL A 451 3.57 14.49 -16.41
C VAL A 451 3.42 15.76 -17.23
N ASP A 452 3.98 15.80 -18.43
CA ASP A 452 3.90 16.97 -19.31
C ASP A 452 2.46 17.25 -19.77
N GLY A 453 1.70 16.22 -20.14
CA GLY A 453 0.31 16.36 -20.53
C GLY A 453 -0.58 16.83 -19.37
N ARG A 454 -0.44 16.23 -18.17
CA ARG A 454 -1.19 16.66 -16.98
C ARG A 454 -0.83 18.08 -16.55
N ARG A 455 0.45 18.47 -16.69
CA ARG A 455 0.88 19.85 -16.43
C ARG A 455 0.23 20.85 -17.39
N ARG A 456 0.07 20.50 -18.67
CA ARG A 456 -0.64 21.36 -19.65
C ARG A 456 -2.15 21.42 -19.38
N ALA A 457 -2.77 20.29 -19.10
CA ALA A 457 -4.23 20.17 -18.97
C ALA A 457 -4.77 20.67 -17.61
N LEU A 458 -4.10 20.32 -16.51
CA LEU A 458 -4.58 20.53 -15.14
C LEU A 458 -3.73 21.54 -14.36
N GLY A 459 -2.55 21.89 -14.87
CA GLY A 459 -1.56 22.70 -14.18
C GLY A 459 -0.61 21.90 -13.30
N PRO A 460 0.47 22.54 -12.82
CA PRO A 460 1.53 21.89 -12.03
C PRO A 460 1.09 21.49 -10.61
N ASP A 461 0.10 22.18 -10.05
CA ASP A 461 -0.32 22.06 -8.64
C ASP A 461 -1.49 21.06 -8.46
N HIS A 462 -2.06 20.54 -9.55
CA HIS A 462 -3.14 19.57 -9.49
C HIS A 462 -2.66 18.23 -8.89
N ILE A 463 -3.49 17.63 -8.03
CA ILE A 463 -3.14 16.41 -7.28
C ILE A 463 -2.67 15.26 -8.19
N ASP A 464 -3.28 15.08 -9.36
CA ASP A 464 -2.90 14.04 -10.32
C ASP A 464 -1.57 14.33 -11.05
N THR A 465 -1.24 15.60 -11.25
CA THR A 465 0.07 16.01 -11.78
C THR A 465 1.15 15.70 -10.75
N LEU A 466 0.91 16.06 -9.48
CA LEU A 466 1.82 15.79 -8.36
C LEU A 466 2.02 14.29 -8.14
N ARG A 467 0.94 13.49 -8.20
CA ARG A 467 1.01 12.02 -8.08
C ARG A 467 1.85 11.40 -9.20
N SER A 468 1.72 11.89 -10.44
CA SER A 468 2.51 11.41 -11.59
C SER A 468 3.98 11.75 -11.46
N ARG A 469 4.30 12.97 -11.01
CA ARG A 469 5.69 13.38 -10.76
C ARG A 469 6.34 12.56 -9.64
N ASN A 470 5.59 12.22 -8.59
CA ASN A 470 6.05 11.30 -7.55
C ASN A 470 6.32 9.89 -8.11
N HIS A 471 5.46 9.36 -8.98
CA HIS A 471 5.71 8.08 -9.64
C HIS A 471 6.93 8.13 -10.56
N LEU A 472 7.18 9.26 -11.23
CA LEU A 472 8.37 9.44 -12.06
C LEU A 472 9.66 9.49 -11.23
N ALA A 473 9.62 10.16 -10.08
CA ALA A 473 10.75 10.17 -9.14
C ALA A 473 11.04 8.77 -8.58
N LEU A 474 10.01 7.99 -8.23
CA LEU A 474 10.15 6.57 -7.85
C LEU A 474 10.83 5.75 -8.96
N LEU A 475 10.45 5.96 -10.22
CA LEU A 475 11.05 5.23 -11.33
C LEU A 475 12.52 5.64 -11.58
N TYR A 476 12.87 6.90 -11.34
CA TYR A 476 14.28 7.32 -11.34
C TYR A 476 15.08 6.64 -10.22
N GLU A 477 14.48 6.50 -9.04
CA GLU A 477 15.10 5.77 -7.92
C GLU A 477 15.33 4.29 -8.25
N GLU A 478 14.31 3.60 -8.77
CA GLU A 478 14.39 2.18 -9.20
C GLU A 478 15.46 1.96 -10.28
N THR A 479 15.69 2.94 -11.15
CA THR A 479 16.71 2.88 -12.22
C THR A 479 18.10 3.37 -11.79
N GLY A 480 18.29 3.73 -10.52
CA GLY A 480 19.56 4.21 -9.97
C GLY A 480 19.90 5.67 -10.30
N ARG A 481 18.96 6.40 -10.90
CA ARG A 481 19.04 7.84 -11.24
C ARG A 481 18.70 8.71 -10.02
N LEU A 482 19.46 8.50 -8.93
CA LEU A 482 19.14 9.03 -7.61
C LEU A 482 19.16 10.57 -7.55
N ASP A 483 20.07 11.23 -8.27
CA ASP A 483 20.14 12.69 -8.30
C ASP A 483 18.88 13.30 -8.93
N GLU A 484 18.39 12.70 -10.02
CA GLU A 484 17.15 13.12 -10.68
C GLU A 484 15.91 12.80 -9.83
N ALA A 485 15.91 11.66 -9.13
CA ALA A 485 14.86 11.29 -8.20
C ALA A 485 14.75 12.31 -7.05
N VAL A 486 15.86 12.60 -6.37
CA VAL A 486 15.91 13.54 -5.24
C VAL A 486 15.50 14.94 -5.68
N ALA A 487 16.02 15.44 -6.80
CA ALA A 487 15.65 16.76 -7.33
C ALA A 487 14.13 16.84 -7.60
N LEU A 488 13.56 15.81 -8.24
CA LEU A 488 12.13 15.78 -8.53
C LEU A 488 11.28 15.64 -7.27
N TYR A 489 11.68 14.82 -6.30
CA TYR A 489 10.99 14.71 -5.01
C TYR A 489 10.99 16.04 -4.24
N GLU A 490 12.09 16.80 -4.25
CA GLU A 490 12.16 18.12 -3.62
C GLU A 490 11.17 19.11 -4.23
N GLU A 491 11.12 19.17 -5.57
CA GLU A 491 10.15 20.01 -6.27
C GLU A 491 8.70 19.60 -5.96
N VAL A 492 8.41 18.30 -6.04
CA VAL A 492 7.05 17.78 -5.80
C VAL A 492 6.65 17.97 -4.33
N LEU A 493 7.58 17.85 -3.38
CA LEU A 493 7.29 18.09 -1.96
C LEU A 493 6.92 19.56 -1.73
N ALA A 494 7.69 20.49 -2.30
CA ALA A 494 7.40 21.92 -2.19
C ALA A 494 6.04 22.28 -2.80
N ASP A 495 5.71 21.68 -3.95
CA ASP A 495 4.42 21.90 -4.62
C ASP A 495 3.25 21.25 -3.86
N CYS A 496 3.44 20.04 -3.32
CA CYS A 496 2.47 19.36 -2.44
C CYS A 496 2.21 20.16 -1.16
N GLU A 497 3.25 20.70 -0.52
CA GLU A 497 3.10 21.52 0.69
C GLU A 497 2.34 22.82 0.42
N ARG A 498 2.60 23.45 -0.73
CA ARG A 498 1.89 24.66 -1.17
C ARG A 498 0.42 24.38 -1.49
N ALA A 499 0.14 23.33 -2.26
CA ALA A 499 -1.19 23.07 -2.83
C ALA A 499 -2.11 22.27 -1.89
N LEU A 500 -1.56 21.28 -1.18
CA LEU A 500 -2.33 20.29 -0.40
C LEU A 500 -2.09 20.41 1.12
N GLY A 501 -1.02 21.12 1.52
CA GLY A 501 -0.59 21.22 2.91
C GLY A 501 0.25 20.03 3.40
N SER A 502 0.91 20.21 4.54
CA SER A 502 1.90 19.25 5.07
C SER A 502 1.31 17.93 5.58
N GLY A 503 0.03 17.91 5.97
CA GLY A 503 -0.68 16.76 6.53
C GLY A 503 -1.34 15.84 5.50
N HIS A 504 -1.49 16.30 4.25
CA HIS A 504 -2.12 15.52 3.18
C HIS A 504 -1.32 14.23 2.92
N GLU A 505 -2.03 13.13 2.61
CA GLU A 505 -1.43 11.80 2.43
C GLU A 505 -0.31 11.81 1.37
N LEU A 506 -0.57 12.42 0.21
CA LEU A 506 0.43 12.54 -0.85
C LEU A 506 1.68 13.30 -0.39
N THR A 507 1.53 14.41 0.34
CA THR A 507 2.66 15.20 0.86
C THR A 507 3.52 14.38 1.81
N ARG A 508 2.89 13.58 2.68
CA ARG A 508 3.60 12.64 3.57
C ARG A 508 4.32 11.55 2.79
N LYS A 509 3.70 11.00 1.74
CA LYS A 509 4.28 9.95 0.89
C LYS A 509 5.50 10.47 0.10
N VAL A 510 5.40 11.65 -0.50
CA VAL A 510 6.51 12.29 -1.20
C VAL A 510 7.67 12.58 -0.23
N ARG A 511 7.38 13.06 0.99
CA ARG A 511 8.41 13.29 2.01
C ARG A 511 9.11 11.99 2.43
N PHE A 512 8.34 10.94 2.68
CA PHE A 512 8.89 9.62 3.00
C PHE A 512 9.81 9.12 1.87
N ASN A 513 9.36 9.21 0.62
CA ASN A 513 10.15 8.81 -0.54
C ASN A 513 11.42 9.68 -0.70
N LEU A 514 11.33 11.00 -0.46
CA LEU A 514 12.50 11.89 -0.47
C LEU A 514 13.53 11.52 0.61
N ASP A 515 13.05 11.21 1.81
CA ASP A 515 13.91 10.82 2.94
C ASP A 515 14.59 9.45 2.68
N ASP A 516 13.92 8.53 1.98
CA ASP A 516 14.49 7.24 1.57
C ASP A 516 15.49 7.39 0.41
N ALA A 517 15.18 8.25 -0.58
CA ALA A 517 16.03 8.50 -1.74
C ALA A 517 17.29 9.32 -1.42
N ARG A 518 17.27 10.16 -0.37
CA ARG A 518 18.45 10.90 0.07
C ARG A 518 19.42 9.95 0.79
N PRO A 519 20.68 9.82 0.34
CA PRO A 519 21.69 9.18 1.16
C PRO A 519 21.84 9.98 2.47
N PRO A 520 21.98 9.32 3.64
CA PRO A 520 22.16 10.03 4.89
C PRO A 520 23.37 10.97 4.78
N ARG A 521 23.23 12.24 5.20
CA ARG A 521 24.35 13.19 5.24
C ARG A 521 25.50 12.57 6.03
N TRP A 522 26.62 12.33 5.36
CA TRP A 522 27.82 11.83 6.00
C TRP A 522 28.52 12.98 6.75
N GLU A 523 28.57 12.87 8.07
CA GLU A 523 29.46 13.63 8.94
C GLU A 523 30.48 12.63 9.52
N PRO A 524 31.79 12.88 9.42
CA PRO A 524 32.79 12.00 10.01
C PRO A 524 32.57 11.96 11.52
N ARG A 525 32.23 10.79 12.05
CA ARG A 525 31.99 10.61 13.50
C ARG A 525 33.27 10.23 14.22
N TYR A 526 34.28 9.76 13.49
CA TYR A 526 35.54 9.27 14.06
C TYR A 526 36.76 9.83 13.31
N PRO A 527 37.88 10.10 14.01
CA PRO A 527 39.11 10.63 13.40
C PRO A 527 39.68 9.78 12.26
N VAL A 528 39.37 8.47 12.26
CA VAL A 528 39.77 7.56 11.19
C VAL A 528 39.05 7.85 9.86
N GLU A 529 37.78 8.24 9.91
CA GLU A 529 36.98 8.55 8.74
C GLU A 529 37.46 9.85 8.09
N GLU A 530 37.86 10.84 8.89
CA GLU A 530 38.53 12.06 8.41
C GLU A 530 39.85 11.75 7.73
N ARG A 531 40.71 10.92 8.35
CA ARG A 531 42.02 10.56 7.77
C ARG A 531 41.90 9.77 6.47
N LEU A 532 40.91 8.87 6.38
CA LEU A 532 40.58 8.16 5.15
C LEU A 532 40.06 9.13 4.07
N ALA A 533 39.14 10.03 4.44
CA ALA A 533 38.63 11.06 3.53
C ALA A 533 39.72 12.03 3.06
N GLU A 534 40.66 12.41 3.92
CA GLU A 534 41.82 13.24 3.58
C GLU A 534 42.80 12.53 2.64
N ALA A 535 43.13 11.26 2.92
CA ALA A 535 44.00 10.47 2.04
C ALA A 535 43.37 10.32 0.65
N LYS A 536 42.05 10.12 0.60
CA LYS A 536 41.25 10.12 -0.62
C LYS A 536 41.24 11.49 -1.31
N ALA A 537 41.02 12.58 -0.59
CA ALA A 537 41.03 13.95 -1.13
C ALA A 537 42.40 14.33 -1.71
N ARG A 538 43.49 13.79 -1.15
CA ARG A 538 44.86 13.92 -1.68
C ARG A 538 45.18 12.97 -2.83
N GLY A 539 44.30 12.02 -3.15
CA GLY A 539 44.54 11.00 -4.18
C GLY A 539 45.59 9.94 -3.80
N ASP A 540 45.94 9.82 -2.53
CA ASP A 540 47.00 8.91 -2.03
C ASP A 540 46.43 7.53 -1.66
N ALA A 541 46.32 6.66 -2.66
CA ALA A 541 45.80 5.29 -2.50
C ALA A 541 46.68 4.42 -1.58
N THR A 542 47.99 4.64 -1.55
CA THR A 542 48.92 3.88 -0.70
C THR A 542 48.76 4.26 0.77
N ALA A 543 48.65 5.55 1.08
CA ALA A 543 48.35 5.99 2.44
C ALA A 543 46.96 5.47 2.90
N TYR A 544 45.98 5.46 2.01
CA TYR A 544 44.65 4.93 2.29
C TYR A 544 44.67 3.43 2.62
N LEU A 545 45.39 2.61 1.83
CA LEU A 545 45.54 1.18 2.10
C LEU A 545 46.33 0.90 3.39
N ARG A 546 47.38 1.68 3.70
CA ARG A 546 48.11 1.55 4.97
C ARG A 546 47.21 1.85 6.16
N LEU A 547 46.41 2.92 6.08
CA LEU A 547 45.41 3.24 7.11
C LEU A 547 44.44 2.08 7.32
N LEU A 548 43.94 1.47 6.24
CA LEU A 548 43.03 0.32 6.34
C LEU A 548 43.72 -0.94 6.91
N ALA A 549 45.01 -1.15 6.66
CA ALA A 549 45.73 -2.34 7.08
C ALA A 549 45.91 -2.41 8.61
N ASP A 550 45.98 -1.24 9.25
CA ASP A 550 46.06 -1.09 10.71
C ASP A 550 44.69 -1.10 11.39
N LEU A 551 43.58 -1.10 10.63
CA LEU A 551 42.22 -1.10 11.16
C LEU A 551 41.63 -2.50 11.26
N ASP A 552 40.69 -2.64 12.20
CA ASP A 552 39.71 -3.71 12.15
C ASP A 552 38.65 -3.38 11.11
N LEU A 553 38.48 -4.30 10.18
CA LEU A 553 37.54 -4.20 9.08
C LEU A 553 36.34 -5.10 9.34
N PHE A 554 35.21 -4.74 8.77
CA PHE A 554 33.92 -5.26 9.16
C PHE A 554 33.13 -5.70 7.94
N VAL A 555 32.61 -6.91 7.99
CA VAL A 555 31.86 -7.52 6.87
C VAL A 555 30.49 -7.92 7.39
N LEU A 556 29.44 -7.54 6.66
CA LEU A 556 28.09 -7.95 7.00
C LEU A 556 27.79 -9.35 6.46
N ALA A 557 27.20 -10.17 7.31
CA ALA A 557 26.70 -11.49 6.98
C ALA A 557 25.25 -11.66 7.45
N PRO A 558 24.42 -12.47 6.77
CA PRO A 558 23.09 -12.80 7.27
C PRO A 558 23.19 -13.51 8.62
N LYS A 559 22.45 -13.01 9.64
CA LYS A 559 22.49 -13.53 11.01
C LYS A 559 22.26 -15.04 11.04
N ARG A 560 21.25 -15.53 10.33
CA ARG A 560 20.91 -16.97 10.25
C ARG A 560 22.11 -17.83 9.83
N ARG A 561 22.91 -17.36 8.86
CA ARG A 561 24.08 -18.08 8.37
C ARG A 561 25.21 -18.07 9.39
N ALA A 562 25.42 -16.95 10.10
CA ALA A 562 26.37 -16.88 11.19
C ALA A 562 25.97 -17.80 12.36
N ASP A 563 24.68 -17.85 12.72
CA ASP A 563 24.14 -18.76 13.73
C ASP A 563 24.33 -20.23 13.34
N ASP A 564 24.14 -20.58 12.06
CA ASP A 564 24.37 -21.92 11.55
C ASP A 564 25.83 -22.36 11.67
N VAL A 565 26.79 -21.44 11.47
CA VAL A 565 28.23 -21.70 11.67
C VAL A 565 28.55 -21.89 13.16
N VAL A 566 27.95 -21.09 14.05
CA VAL A 566 28.11 -21.27 15.51
C VAL A 566 27.57 -22.63 15.98
N ALA A 567 26.47 -23.08 15.37
CA ALA A 567 25.84 -24.35 15.66
C ALA A 567 26.49 -25.56 14.94
N GLY A 568 27.55 -25.36 14.17
CA GLY A 568 28.25 -26.43 13.45
C GLY A 568 27.46 -27.02 12.27
N ARG A 569 26.45 -26.31 11.76
CA ARG A 569 25.64 -26.74 10.60
C ARG A 569 26.27 -26.37 9.25
N HIS A 570 27.22 -25.44 9.24
CA HIS A 570 27.98 -25.00 8.07
C HIS A 570 29.42 -24.63 8.44
N ASP A 571 30.34 -24.86 7.51
CA ASP A 571 31.78 -24.62 7.72
C ASP A 571 32.26 -23.24 7.23
N VAL A 572 31.48 -22.57 6.37
CA VAL A 572 31.88 -21.33 5.69
C VAL A 572 30.76 -20.30 5.70
N ILE A 573 31.13 -19.03 5.90
CA ILE A 573 30.23 -17.88 5.85
C ILE A 573 30.10 -17.41 4.41
N GLN A 574 28.87 -17.33 3.89
CA GLN A 574 28.59 -16.69 2.59
C GLN A 574 28.42 -15.18 2.79
N TRP A 575 29.19 -14.42 2.03
CA TRP A 575 29.31 -12.96 2.13
C TRP A 575 28.18 -12.31 1.33
N LEU A 576 27.71 -11.14 1.75
CA LEU A 576 26.82 -10.33 0.94
C LEU A 576 27.64 -9.64 -0.17
N VAL A 577 27.44 -10.08 -1.41
CA VAL A 577 28.10 -9.55 -2.60
C VAL A 577 27.09 -8.75 -3.41
N ARG A 578 27.53 -7.61 -3.95
CA ARG A 578 26.74 -6.79 -4.87
C ARG A 578 27.41 -6.77 -6.23
N SER A 579 26.63 -6.96 -7.29
CA SER A 579 27.11 -6.71 -8.65
C SER A 579 27.05 -5.22 -8.95
N VAL A 580 28.19 -4.62 -9.34
CA VAL A 580 28.31 -3.24 -9.83
C VAL A 580 29.16 -3.31 -11.10
N ASP A 581 28.69 -2.72 -12.20
CA ASP A 581 29.37 -2.71 -13.50
C ASP A 581 29.80 -4.12 -14.00
N ASP A 582 28.89 -5.11 -13.93
CA ASP A 582 29.13 -6.52 -14.28
C ASP A 582 30.28 -7.20 -13.50
N ARG A 583 30.63 -6.65 -12.32
CA ARG A 583 31.63 -7.23 -11.42
C ARG A 583 31.07 -7.40 -10.02
N ASP A 584 31.48 -8.47 -9.37
CA ASP A 584 31.14 -8.73 -7.99
C ASP A 584 32.02 -7.91 -7.03
N HIS A 585 31.34 -7.14 -6.18
CA HIS A 585 31.95 -6.32 -5.14
C HIS A 585 31.52 -6.82 -3.77
N ALA A 586 32.49 -7.06 -2.88
CA ALA A 586 32.19 -7.25 -1.46
C ALA A 586 32.34 -5.93 -0.71
N GLN A 587 31.33 -5.62 0.09
CA GLN A 587 31.28 -4.41 0.89
C GLN A 587 31.98 -4.64 2.23
N VAL A 588 33.00 -3.85 2.50
CA VAL A 588 33.76 -3.84 3.75
C VAL A 588 33.56 -2.49 4.43
N PHE A 589 33.47 -2.50 5.75
CA PHE A 589 33.26 -1.32 6.56
C PHE A 589 34.43 -1.11 7.52
N THR A 590 34.75 0.13 7.81
CA THR A 590 35.53 0.49 8.99
C THR A 590 34.58 0.75 10.14
N ARG A 591 35.13 0.79 11.35
CA ARG A 591 34.37 1.17 12.54
C ARG A 591 33.75 2.55 12.35
N GLY A 592 32.49 2.69 12.76
CA GLY A 592 31.71 3.93 12.60
C GLY A 592 30.82 3.99 11.35
N ALA A 593 31.17 3.25 10.29
CA ALA A 593 30.45 3.21 9.02
C ALA A 593 29.60 1.94 8.85
N ILE A 594 29.42 1.14 9.90
CA ILE A 594 28.68 -0.13 9.84
C ILE A 594 27.17 0.16 9.87
N PRO A 595 26.40 -0.11 8.80
CA PRO A 595 24.96 0.14 8.81
C PRO A 595 24.26 -0.91 9.68
N ARG A 596 23.29 -0.47 10.48
CA ARG A 596 22.39 -1.39 11.20
C ARG A 596 21.30 -1.86 10.23
N GLN A 597 21.34 -3.12 9.85
CA GLN A 597 20.30 -3.73 9.01
C GLN A 597 19.66 -4.91 9.74
N PRO A 598 18.32 -4.98 9.81
CA PRO A 598 17.61 -6.13 10.38
C PRO A 598 18.08 -7.44 9.72
N GLY A 599 18.31 -8.47 10.53
CA GLY A 599 18.70 -9.80 10.03
C GLY A 599 20.16 -9.95 9.60
N THR A 600 21.01 -8.94 9.80
CA THR A 600 22.46 -9.01 9.54
C THR A 600 23.27 -8.94 10.84
N VAL A 601 24.46 -9.51 10.81
CA VAL A 601 25.49 -9.41 11.86
C VAL A 601 26.82 -9.01 11.24
N CYS A 602 27.71 -8.51 12.08
CA CYS A 602 28.99 -8.01 11.64
C CYS A 602 30.15 -8.91 12.06
N LEU A 603 31.05 -9.19 11.13
CA LEU A 603 32.21 -10.03 11.33
C LEU A 603 33.49 -9.20 11.21
N MET A 604 34.31 -9.22 12.25
CA MET A 604 35.58 -8.49 12.28
C MET A 604 36.68 -9.26 11.56
N ARG A 605 37.40 -8.60 10.66
CA ARG A 605 38.48 -9.15 9.85
C ARG A 605 39.63 -8.16 9.73
N SER A 606 40.85 -8.67 9.61
CA SER A 606 41.99 -7.86 9.13
C SER A 606 42.09 -7.98 7.61
N ILE A 607 42.80 -7.07 6.92
CA ILE A 607 43.08 -7.23 5.48
C ILE A 607 43.70 -8.60 5.20
N ALA A 608 44.63 -9.05 6.03
CA ALA A 608 45.27 -10.36 5.88
C ALA A 608 44.27 -11.53 5.95
N THR A 609 43.26 -11.45 6.83
CA THR A 609 42.20 -12.46 6.92
C THR A 609 41.22 -12.35 5.77
N LEU A 610 40.83 -11.13 5.37
CA LEU A 610 39.98 -10.88 4.20
C LEU A 610 40.58 -11.55 2.95
N VAL A 611 41.86 -11.32 2.68
CA VAL A 611 42.56 -11.89 1.51
C VAL A 611 42.57 -13.42 1.52
N ARG A 612 42.69 -14.06 2.70
CA ARG A 612 42.69 -15.54 2.81
C ARG A 612 41.31 -16.16 2.63
N GLU A 613 40.27 -15.50 3.12
CA GLU A 613 38.89 -16.00 3.07
C GLU A 613 38.20 -15.64 1.74
N TRP A 614 38.90 -14.93 0.85
CA TRP A 614 38.33 -14.42 -0.39
C TRP A 614 38.22 -15.51 -1.46
N PRO A 615 37.03 -15.74 -2.04
CA PRO A 615 36.81 -16.87 -2.95
C PRO A 615 37.34 -16.66 -4.38
N ASP A 616 37.44 -15.41 -4.86
CA ASP A 616 37.85 -15.08 -6.22
C ASP A 616 38.85 -13.89 -6.28
N PRO A 617 40.05 -14.06 -6.86
CA PRO A 617 41.04 -13.00 -6.98
C PRO A 617 40.62 -11.79 -7.84
N GLU A 618 39.59 -11.90 -8.69
CA GLU A 618 39.12 -10.81 -9.56
C GLU A 618 38.11 -9.86 -8.91
N TRP A 619 37.57 -10.24 -7.75
CA TRP A 619 36.63 -9.42 -6.99
C TRP A 619 37.26 -8.12 -6.50
N ARG A 620 36.42 -7.10 -6.41
CA ARG A 620 36.81 -5.76 -5.94
C ARG A 620 36.20 -5.48 -4.58
N VAL A 621 36.94 -4.75 -3.75
CA VAL A 621 36.47 -4.35 -2.42
C VAL A 621 36.04 -2.90 -2.42
N LEU A 622 34.82 -2.66 -1.94
CA LEU A 622 34.31 -1.33 -1.67
C LEU A 622 34.33 -1.10 -0.17
N PHE A 623 35.02 -0.04 0.26
CA PHE A 623 35.03 0.36 1.66
C PHE A 623 33.87 1.35 1.91
N ASN A 624 33.25 1.34 3.09
CA ASN A 624 32.29 2.35 3.62
C ASN A 624 31.24 2.90 2.64
N ARG A 625 30.03 2.32 2.65
CA ARG A 625 28.89 2.80 1.84
C ARG A 625 28.41 4.18 2.33
N GLY A 626 28.23 5.13 1.40
CA GLY A 626 27.73 6.50 1.69
C GLY A 626 28.80 7.50 2.17
N VAL A 627 30.07 7.13 2.11
CA VAL A 627 31.27 7.87 2.56
C VAL A 627 32.22 7.97 1.34
N PRO A 628 33.27 8.83 1.27
CA PRO A 628 34.17 9.00 0.10
C PRO A 628 34.85 7.74 -0.50
N ALA A 629 34.54 6.56 0.06
CA ALA A 629 35.14 5.27 -0.23
C ALA A 629 34.45 4.48 -1.38
N LEU A 630 33.25 4.86 -1.84
CA LEU A 630 32.59 4.22 -2.99
C LEU A 630 33.35 4.42 -4.31
N GLU A 631 34.14 5.49 -4.42
CA GLU A 631 34.87 5.82 -5.65
C GLU A 631 36.22 5.11 -5.81
N TRP A 632 36.71 4.40 -4.78
CA TRP A 632 37.94 3.60 -4.88
C TRP A 632 37.66 2.12 -4.62
N SER A 633 37.90 1.32 -5.66
CA SER A 633 37.89 -0.14 -5.59
C SER A 633 39.31 -0.69 -5.64
N PHE A 634 39.64 -1.63 -4.76
CA PHE A 634 40.95 -2.29 -4.76
C PHE A 634 40.82 -3.76 -5.18
N SER A 635 41.81 -4.26 -5.92
CA SER A 635 41.90 -5.68 -6.26
C SER A 635 42.46 -6.50 -5.09
N SER A 636 42.19 -7.80 -5.09
CA SER A 636 42.76 -8.75 -4.13
C SER A 636 44.30 -8.66 -4.03
N GLY A 637 44.98 -8.42 -5.16
CA GLY A 637 46.44 -8.26 -5.22
C GLY A 637 46.95 -7.02 -4.48
N ALA A 638 46.30 -5.87 -4.65
CA ALA A 638 46.66 -4.64 -3.93
C ALA A 638 46.42 -4.78 -2.42
N LEU A 639 45.36 -5.50 -2.04
CA LEU A 639 45.09 -5.83 -0.63
C LEU A 639 46.10 -6.83 -0.06
N ALA A 640 46.55 -7.82 -0.84
CA ALA A 640 47.58 -8.76 -0.43
C ALA A 640 48.95 -8.09 -0.23
N GLU A 641 49.25 -7.05 -1.01
CA GLU A 641 50.43 -6.21 -0.80
C GLU A 641 50.32 -5.39 0.49
N ALA A 642 49.21 -4.68 0.68
CA ALA A 642 48.94 -3.93 1.91
C ALA A 642 48.95 -4.83 3.17
N ALA A 643 48.46 -6.07 3.06
CA ALA A 643 48.47 -7.04 4.15
C ALA A 643 49.87 -7.51 4.56
N ARG A 644 50.83 -7.54 3.63
CA ARG A 644 52.22 -7.94 3.92
C ARG A 644 52.98 -6.86 4.68
N ASP A 645 52.63 -5.60 4.46
CA ASP A 645 53.25 -4.45 5.11
C ASP A 645 52.64 -4.13 6.48
N ALA A 646 51.48 -4.72 6.80
CA ALA A 646 50.76 -4.50 8.05
C ALA A 646 51.42 -5.26 9.22
N VAL A 647 51.90 -4.55 10.24
CA VAL A 647 52.48 -5.16 11.45
C VAL A 647 51.44 -5.12 12.57
N ARG A 648 50.71 -6.23 12.79
CA ARG A 648 49.87 -6.36 13.99
C ARG A 648 50.70 -6.81 15.21
N PRO A 649 50.56 -6.17 16.39
CA PRO A 649 51.31 -6.56 17.60
C PRO A 649 50.95 -7.98 18.08
N ALA A 650 51.93 -8.73 18.60
CA ALA A 650 51.73 -10.02 19.27
C ALA A 650 51.17 -9.85 20.70
N GLY A 651 50.48 -10.89 21.21
CA GLY A 651 49.64 -10.86 22.43
C GLY A 651 50.36 -10.52 23.75
N GLY A 652 49.55 -10.17 24.76
CA GLY A 652 50.02 -9.71 26.08
C GLY A 652 50.37 -8.22 26.13
N ARG A 653 49.83 -7.42 25.19
CA ARG A 653 50.09 -5.98 25.08
C ARG A 653 48.82 -5.20 25.35
N LEU A 654 48.99 -4.03 25.96
CA LEU A 654 47.92 -3.03 26.02
C LEU A 654 47.65 -2.53 24.61
N VAL A 655 46.40 -2.61 24.18
CA VAL A 655 45.94 -2.07 22.90
C VAL A 655 44.92 -0.99 23.19
N ALA A 656 45.16 0.21 22.68
CA ALA A 656 44.19 1.29 22.66
C ALA A 656 43.76 1.52 21.20
N ARG A 657 42.47 1.69 20.98
CA ARG A 657 41.95 2.18 19.71
C ARG A 657 42.14 3.68 19.63
N ILE A 658 42.60 4.14 18.47
CA ILE A 658 42.72 5.57 18.16
C ILE A 658 41.35 6.27 18.25
N ASP A 659 40.26 5.56 17.97
CA ASP A 659 38.88 6.05 17.91
C ASP A 659 38.03 5.69 19.15
N GLY A 660 38.63 5.16 20.21
CA GLY A 660 37.92 4.79 21.44
C GLY A 660 37.83 5.94 22.46
N PRO A 661 36.78 6.00 23.32
CA PRO A 661 36.66 6.99 24.39
C PRO A 661 37.88 7.01 25.30
N ALA A 662 38.53 8.17 25.41
CA ALA A 662 39.70 8.40 26.25
C ALA A 662 39.39 9.19 27.53
N ASP A 663 38.21 9.80 27.62
CA ASP A 663 37.73 10.62 28.74
C ASP A 663 36.24 10.37 29.08
N GLY A 664 35.80 10.92 30.21
CA GLY A 664 34.43 10.80 30.70
C GLY A 664 34.08 9.46 31.38
N ALA A 665 32.81 9.33 31.77
CA ALA A 665 32.32 8.18 32.55
C ALA A 665 32.46 6.83 31.83
N LEU A 666 32.31 6.81 30.51
CA LEU A 666 32.49 5.60 29.71
C LEU A 666 33.96 5.18 29.68
N ALA A 667 34.90 6.09 29.41
CA ALA A 667 36.33 5.76 29.44
C ALA A 667 36.77 5.26 30.81
N PHE A 668 36.24 5.85 31.90
CA PHE A 668 36.48 5.37 33.26
C PHE A 668 35.98 3.94 33.48
N GLY A 669 34.73 3.62 33.09
CA GLY A 669 34.19 2.27 33.20
C GLY A 669 34.98 1.24 32.37
N LEU A 670 35.39 1.61 31.16
CA LEU A 670 36.24 0.77 30.30
C LEU A 670 37.64 0.57 30.92
N ALA A 671 38.21 1.60 31.54
CA ALA A 671 39.47 1.54 32.27
C ALA A 671 39.39 0.62 33.51
N CYS A 672 38.24 0.54 34.19
CA CYS A 672 38.01 -0.46 35.23
C CYS A 672 38.08 -1.88 34.66
N GLY A 673 37.50 -2.15 33.48
CA GLY A 673 37.55 -3.46 32.81
C GLY A 673 38.85 -3.75 32.06
N ALA A 674 39.82 -2.84 32.05
CA ALA A 674 41.07 -2.96 31.30
C ALA A 674 41.92 -4.19 31.66
N PRO A 675 41.95 -4.72 32.91
CA PRO A 675 42.71 -5.92 33.22
C PRO A 675 42.34 -7.13 32.33
N LEU A 676 41.04 -7.36 32.17
CA LEU A 676 40.56 -8.43 31.29
C LEU A 676 40.78 -8.11 29.80
N ALA A 677 40.84 -6.83 29.42
CA ALA A 677 41.14 -6.44 28.04
C ALA A 677 42.60 -6.75 27.67
N VAL A 678 43.54 -6.50 28.59
CA VAL A 678 44.95 -6.89 28.45
C VAL A 678 45.09 -8.41 28.36
N GLN A 679 44.43 -9.16 29.26
CA GLN A 679 44.46 -10.63 29.24
C GLN A 679 43.88 -11.20 27.93
N ALA A 680 42.78 -10.64 27.45
CA ALA A 680 42.17 -11.05 26.19
C ALA A 680 42.86 -10.47 24.94
N SER A 681 43.87 -9.61 25.11
CA SER A 681 44.57 -8.88 24.03
C SER A 681 43.61 -8.16 23.08
N VAL A 682 42.62 -7.49 23.67
CA VAL A 682 41.60 -6.70 22.98
C VAL A 682 41.68 -5.25 23.44
N PRO A 683 41.17 -4.30 22.64
CA PRO A 683 41.32 -2.90 22.99
C PRO A 683 40.63 -2.53 24.31
N TRP A 684 41.33 -1.78 25.15
CA TRP A 684 40.80 -1.43 26.47
C TRP A 684 39.73 -0.34 26.40
N ASN A 685 39.82 0.60 25.45
CA ASN A 685 38.91 1.75 25.32
C ASN A 685 37.80 1.50 24.28
N ASP A 686 37.30 0.27 24.18
CA ASP A 686 36.35 -0.13 23.15
C ASP A 686 35.05 -0.71 23.76
N ALA A 687 33.90 -0.09 23.44
CA ALA A 687 32.56 -0.54 23.82
C ALA A 687 31.65 -0.82 22.61
N GLY A 688 32.22 -1.00 21.42
CA GLY A 688 31.48 -1.02 20.16
C GLY A 688 30.76 -2.35 19.90
N PRO A 689 29.84 -2.36 18.91
CA PRO A 689 29.06 -3.55 18.56
C PRO A 689 29.86 -4.72 17.98
N VAL A 690 31.17 -4.54 17.78
CA VAL A 690 32.06 -5.56 17.23
C VAL A 690 33.37 -5.56 17.99
N TYR A 691 33.26 -5.78 19.30
CA TYR A 691 34.38 -5.80 20.22
C TYR A 691 35.39 -6.93 19.94
N GLY A 692 34.93 -8.09 19.43
CA GLY A 692 35.77 -9.26 19.15
C GLY A 692 35.40 -10.09 17.90
N ASP A 693 34.27 -9.81 17.23
CA ASP A 693 33.49 -10.59 16.24
C ASP A 693 32.23 -11.28 16.84
N TYR A 694 31.07 -11.11 16.20
CA TYR A 694 29.78 -11.73 16.56
C TYR A 694 29.89 -13.22 16.92
N ILE A 695 30.57 -14.01 16.07
CA ILE A 695 30.73 -15.46 16.27
C ILE A 695 31.58 -15.75 17.51
N ARG A 696 32.62 -14.95 17.72
CA ARG A 696 33.50 -15.08 18.88
C ARG A 696 32.76 -14.69 20.16
N GLY A 697 32.01 -13.59 20.16
CA GLY A 697 31.20 -13.15 21.28
C GLY A 697 30.18 -14.20 21.71
N LEU A 698 29.42 -14.78 20.76
CA LEU A 698 28.48 -15.86 21.06
C LEU A 698 29.15 -17.11 21.64
N ARG A 699 30.29 -17.52 21.09
CA ARG A 699 31.05 -18.66 21.64
C ARG A 699 31.58 -18.35 23.04
N SER A 700 32.08 -17.14 23.28
CA SER A 700 32.53 -16.72 24.61
C SER A 700 31.39 -16.70 25.63
N LEU A 701 30.21 -16.20 25.27
CA LEU A 701 29.03 -16.23 26.16
C LEU A 701 28.56 -17.66 26.45
N ARG A 702 28.53 -18.52 25.44
CA ARG A 702 28.14 -19.93 25.63
C ARG A 702 29.19 -20.70 26.44
N ASP A 703 30.44 -20.67 26.01
CA ASP A 703 31.49 -21.57 26.53
C ASP A 703 32.00 -21.13 27.91
N LEU A 704 31.98 -19.82 28.23
CA LEU A 704 32.46 -19.30 29.51
C LEU A 704 31.36 -19.00 30.53
N TRP A 705 30.11 -18.78 30.07
CA TRP A 705 29.01 -18.32 30.94
C TRP A 705 27.73 -19.13 30.82
N ASP A 706 27.67 -20.11 29.91
CA ASP A 706 26.44 -20.86 29.60
C ASP A 706 25.26 -19.95 29.21
N VAL A 707 25.57 -18.80 28.58
CA VAL A 707 24.58 -17.81 28.17
C VAL A 707 24.31 -17.93 26.66
N THR A 708 23.06 -18.17 26.30
CA THR A 708 22.62 -18.40 24.92
C THR A 708 21.60 -17.39 24.41
N ASN A 709 20.96 -16.63 25.30
CA ASN A 709 19.94 -15.64 24.93
C ASN A 709 20.00 -14.37 25.80
N ALA A 710 19.21 -13.36 25.41
CA ALA A 710 19.22 -12.04 26.03
C ALA A 710 18.66 -12.02 27.48
N GLU A 711 17.81 -12.97 27.85
CA GLU A 711 17.26 -13.07 29.20
C GLU A 711 18.30 -13.64 30.18
N GLU A 712 18.94 -14.74 29.81
CA GLU A 712 20.09 -15.34 30.53
C GLU A 712 21.22 -14.32 30.68
N TRP A 713 21.55 -13.61 29.60
CA TRP A 713 22.55 -12.55 29.61
C TRP A 713 22.21 -11.46 30.63
N ARG A 714 20.95 -10.99 30.66
CA ARG A 714 20.51 -9.96 31.61
C ARG A 714 20.59 -10.48 33.06
N GLY A 715 20.25 -11.74 33.29
CA GLY A 715 20.41 -12.40 34.58
C GLY A 715 21.86 -12.42 35.04
N ALA A 716 22.77 -12.90 34.19
CA ALA A 716 24.20 -12.95 34.48
C ALA A 716 24.82 -11.54 34.68
N MET A 717 24.42 -10.56 33.87
CA MET A 717 24.86 -9.17 34.02
C MET A 717 24.41 -8.56 35.36
N ASN A 718 23.15 -8.79 35.76
CA ASN A 718 22.64 -8.33 37.04
C ASN A 718 23.33 -9.01 38.22
N ALA A 719 23.67 -10.31 38.10
CA ALA A 719 24.41 -11.05 39.12
C ALA A 719 25.81 -10.46 39.34
N LEU A 720 26.54 -10.12 38.27
CA LEU A 720 27.87 -9.50 38.37
C LEU A 720 27.82 -8.10 38.97
N LEU A 721 26.86 -7.27 38.54
CA LEU A 721 26.68 -5.95 39.13
C LEU A 721 26.29 -6.06 40.62
N GLY A 722 25.47 -7.04 40.97
CA GLY A 722 25.04 -7.35 42.34
C GLY A 722 26.10 -8.03 43.22
N GLY A 723 27.23 -8.45 42.65
CA GLY A 723 28.31 -9.15 43.35
C GLY A 723 27.99 -10.60 43.76
N ALA A 724 26.98 -11.22 43.15
CA ALA A 724 26.46 -12.53 43.52
C ALA A 724 27.33 -13.72 43.06
N ASP A 725 28.36 -13.50 42.23
CA ASP A 725 29.26 -14.55 41.71
C ASP A 725 30.52 -14.74 42.60
N HIS A 726 30.67 -13.97 43.69
CA HIS A 726 31.77 -14.14 44.67
C HIS A 726 31.54 -15.26 45.70
N GLY A 727 30.34 -15.86 45.73
CA GLY A 727 29.92 -16.76 46.81
C GLY A 727 29.74 -16.01 48.16
N PRO A 728 28.80 -16.43 49.02
CA PRO A 728 28.54 -15.75 50.29
C PRO A 728 29.75 -15.74 51.25
N ASP A 729 30.66 -16.72 51.14
CA ASP A 729 31.76 -16.93 52.08
C ASP A 729 32.87 -15.88 51.98
N THR A 730 33.27 -15.45 50.77
CA THR A 730 34.42 -14.53 50.60
C THR A 730 34.19 -13.11 51.11
N THR A 731 32.96 -12.60 51.01
CA THR A 731 32.63 -11.21 51.40
C THR A 731 32.33 -11.11 52.90
N ALA A 732 31.71 -12.14 53.50
CA ALA A 732 31.45 -12.19 54.94
C ALA A 732 32.77 -12.30 55.74
N ASP A 733 33.69 -13.16 55.30
CA ASP A 733 34.99 -13.37 55.94
C ASP A 733 35.92 -12.15 55.84
N LEU A 734 35.90 -11.44 54.71
CA LEU A 734 36.62 -10.17 54.52
C LEU A 734 36.08 -9.07 55.46
N ASN A 735 34.75 -8.95 55.58
CA ASN A 735 34.10 -7.97 56.47
C ASN A 735 34.36 -8.25 57.95
N GLU A 736 34.37 -9.52 58.38
CA GLU A 736 34.73 -9.91 59.75
C GLU A 736 36.20 -9.59 60.06
N ARG A 737 37.11 -9.77 59.09
CA ARG A 737 38.53 -9.42 59.23
C ARG A 737 38.77 -7.90 59.28
N ILE A 738 38.01 -7.11 58.52
CA ILE A 738 38.05 -5.63 58.60
C ILE A 738 37.62 -5.16 59.98
N GLY A 739 36.58 -5.78 60.57
CA GLY A 739 36.19 -5.55 61.96
C GLY A 739 37.36 -5.79 62.94
N ARG A 740 38.12 -6.87 62.75
CA ARG A 740 39.32 -7.19 63.55
C ARG A 740 40.47 -6.18 63.39
N TYR A 741 40.69 -5.65 62.18
CA TYR A 741 41.71 -4.63 61.90
C TYR A 741 41.36 -3.24 62.46
N ALA A 742 40.08 -2.89 62.53
CA ALA A 742 39.61 -1.62 63.06
C ALA A 742 39.77 -1.55 64.59
N ASP A 743 39.69 -2.68 65.27
CA ASP A 743 39.79 -2.73 66.73
C ASP A 743 41.26 -2.69 67.22
N HIS A 744 42.20 -3.51 66.70
CA HIS A 744 43.57 -3.63 67.27
C HIS A 744 44.68 -3.72 66.20
N GLY A 745 45.36 -2.60 65.89
CA GLY A 745 46.41 -2.53 64.88
C GLY A 745 47.53 -3.59 65.03
N LEU A 746 47.52 -4.55 64.09
CA LEU A 746 48.55 -5.54 63.69
C LEU A 746 48.98 -6.65 64.69
N ASP A 747 49.17 -7.82 64.07
CA ASP A 747 50.08 -8.96 64.39
C ASP A 747 49.53 -10.27 65.00
N THR A 748 49.79 -11.35 64.25
CA THR A 748 49.89 -12.80 64.58
C THR A 748 48.75 -13.58 65.26
N THR A 749 48.34 -14.63 64.55
CA THR A 749 48.01 -16.00 64.99
C THR A 749 48.07 -16.30 66.51
N ALA A 750 46.93 -16.56 67.13
CA ALA A 750 46.83 -17.52 68.25
C ALA A 750 45.40 -17.90 68.69
N ASP A 751 44.32 -17.18 68.34
CA ASP A 751 43.07 -17.36 69.10
C ASP A 751 41.79 -17.40 68.22
N LEU A 752 41.77 -18.31 67.23
CA LEU A 752 40.63 -18.48 66.32
C LEU A 752 39.78 -19.73 66.57
N GLY A 753 40.20 -20.65 67.46
CA GLY A 753 39.52 -21.93 67.67
C GLY A 753 38.16 -21.85 68.36
N ASP A 754 37.94 -20.84 69.20
CA ASP A 754 36.77 -20.83 70.12
C ASP A 754 35.63 -19.89 69.70
N ARG A 755 35.74 -19.20 68.56
CA ARG A 755 34.71 -18.24 68.10
C ARG A 755 34.05 -18.58 66.75
N ILE A 756 34.20 -19.83 66.31
CA ILE A 756 33.47 -20.42 65.17
C ILE A 756 32.25 -21.20 65.68
N ALA A 757 31.29 -20.50 66.31
CA ALA A 757 30.06 -21.13 66.80
C ALA A 757 28.79 -20.57 66.15
N GLY A 758 28.92 -19.90 65.00
CA GLY A 758 27.81 -19.13 64.42
C GLY A 758 27.63 -19.19 62.91
N TYR A 759 28.25 -20.10 62.15
CA TYR A 759 27.92 -20.29 60.73
C TYR A 759 28.12 -21.75 60.30
N ALA A 760 27.05 -22.53 60.43
CA ALA A 760 26.82 -23.75 59.65
C ALA A 760 26.33 -23.27 58.27
N ASP A 761 27.03 -23.55 57.18
CA ASP A 761 26.92 -24.85 56.53
C ASP A 761 28.22 -25.41 55.92
N HIS A 762 29.39 -24.77 56.05
CA HIS A 762 30.62 -25.21 55.33
C HIS A 762 31.83 -25.58 56.22
N GLY A 763 31.67 -25.62 57.55
CA GLY A 763 32.66 -26.19 58.49
C GLY A 763 33.82 -25.26 58.84
N ALA A 764 34.20 -25.26 60.12
CA ALA A 764 35.23 -24.38 60.70
C ALA A 764 36.61 -24.46 60.02
N ASP A 765 36.95 -25.63 59.48
CA ASP A 765 38.24 -25.88 58.83
C ASP A 765 38.37 -25.18 57.46
N ALA A 766 37.25 -24.96 56.75
CA ALA A 766 37.26 -24.29 55.44
C ALA A 766 37.48 -22.77 55.55
N ALA A 767 36.92 -22.14 56.59
CA ALA A 767 37.14 -20.72 56.87
C ALA A 767 38.58 -20.42 57.33
N ALA A 768 39.19 -21.34 58.09
CA ALA A 768 40.58 -21.24 58.51
C ALA A 768 41.56 -21.36 57.31
N ASP A 769 41.32 -22.31 56.40
CA ASP A 769 42.10 -22.48 55.16
C ASP A 769 41.99 -21.25 54.24
N LEU A 770 40.78 -20.70 54.08
CA LEU A 770 40.57 -19.49 53.26
C LEU A 770 41.27 -18.26 53.85
N GLY A 771 41.23 -18.08 55.17
CA GLY A 771 41.95 -17.01 55.86
C GLY A 771 43.46 -17.07 55.68
N GLU A 772 44.05 -18.27 55.75
CA GLU A 772 45.49 -18.49 55.49
C GLU A 772 45.85 -18.20 54.02
N ARG A 773 45.02 -18.67 53.07
CA ARG A 773 45.19 -18.41 51.64
C ARG A 773 45.14 -16.91 51.32
N ILE A 774 44.18 -16.17 51.88
CA ILE A 774 44.09 -14.70 51.72
C ILE A 774 45.35 -14.04 52.26
N GLY A 775 45.80 -14.39 53.47
CA GLY A 775 46.99 -13.82 54.09
C GLY A 775 48.26 -14.04 53.23
N ARG A 776 48.43 -15.26 52.71
CA ARG A 776 49.54 -15.63 51.82
C ARG A 776 49.57 -14.79 50.53
N TYR A 777 48.42 -14.62 49.87
CA TYR A 777 48.37 -13.81 48.66
C TYR A 777 48.54 -12.31 48.93
N GLU A 778 48.04 -11.79 50.05
CA GLU A 778 48.29 -10.39 50.41
C GLU A 778 49.75 -10.10 50.77
N GLU A 779 50.45 -11.06 51.39
CA GLU A 779 51.90 -10.98 51.57
C GLU A 779 52.63 -10.95 50.24
N ARG A 780 52.20 -11.80 49.29
CA ARG A 780 52.73 -11.81 47.93
C ARG A 780 52.46 -10.50 47.20
N LEU A 781 51.25 -9.94 47.30
CA LEU A 781 50.89 -8.63 46.75
C LEU A 781 51.84 -7.53 47.27
N ARG A 782 52.13 -7.55 48.58
CA ARG A 782 53.07 -6.60 49.19
C ARG A 782 54.50 -6.78 48.69
N ALA A 783 54.95 -8.03 48.54
CA ALA A 783 56.29 -8.32 48.03
C ALA A 783 56.49 -7.91 46.57
N ASP A 784 55.44 -8.05 45.73
CA ASP A 784 55.48 -7.75 44.30
C ASP A 784 55.22 -6.28 43.96
N GLY A 785 55.02 -5.41 44.96
CA GLY A 785 54.88 -3.97 44.77
C GLY A 785 53.48 -3.50 44.35
N LEU A 786 52.44 -4.30 44.58
CA LEU A 786 51.04 -3.96 44.32
C LEU A 786 50.32 -3.03 45.35
N PRO A 787 50.79 -2.74 46.59
CA PRO A 787 50.05 -1.90 47.58
C PRO A 787 50.44 -0.39 47.51
N ALA A 788 49.71 0.66 47.98
CA ALA A 788 48.62 0.85 48.98
C ALA A 788 47.89 2.24 48.84
N PRO A 789 46.85 2.55 49.66
CA PRO A 789 47.07 3.21 50.96
C PRO A 789 46.29 2.56 52.13
N HIS A 790 47.02 2.17 53.18
CA HIS A 790 46.54 1.78 54.52
C HIS A 790 45.48 0.66 54.63
N GLY A 791 45.94 -0.60 54.59
CA GLY A 791 45.22 -1.73 55.18
C GLY A 791 45.12 -2.98 54.30
N PRO A 792 44.46 -4.04 54.80
CA PRO A 792 44.14 -5.25 54.02
C PRO A 792 43.25 -4.93 52.82
N VAL A 793 43.26 -5.79 51.79
CA VAL A 793 42.26 -5.73 50.72
C VAL A 793 40.89 -5.91 51.37
N ARG A 794 40.00 -4.95 51.15
CA ARG A 794 38.72 -4.88 51.87
C ARG A 794 37.60 -5.62 51.14
N ASP A 795 37.77 -5.84 49.84
CA ASP A 795 36.70 -6.35 48.98
C ASP A 795 37.26 -6.91 47.67
N THR A 796 36.75 -8.06 47.22
CA THR A 796 37.16 -8.72 45.97
C THR A 796 36.20 -8.48 44.78
N SER A 797 35.10 -7.77 45.03
CA SER A 797 34.34 -6.87 44.13
C SER A 797 34.79 -6.70 42.69
N ALA A 798 36.01 -6.17 42.62
CA ALA A 798 36.68 -5.73 41.42
C ALA A 798 36.72 -6.84 40.38
N HIS A 799 36.86 -8.11 40.77
CA HIS A 799 36.81 -9.19 39.80
C HIS A 799 35.47 -9.25 39.06
N ASP A 800 34.34 -9.28 39.76
CA ASP A 800 33.03 -9.36 39.09
C ASP A 800 32.68 -8.07 38.38
N LEU A 801 33.02 -6.90 38.94
CA LEU A 801 32.78 -5.61 38.30
C LEU A 801 33.61 -5.44 37.02
N CYS A 802 34.87 -5.91 36.99
CA CYS A 802 35.67 -5.98 35.77
C CYS A 802 35.04 -6.93 34.74
N ARG A 803 34.53 -8.10 35.17
CA ARG A 803 33.81 -9.05 34.30
C ARG A 803 32.51 -8.46 33.79
N ALA A 804 31.80 -7.65 34.58
CA ALA A 804 30.58 -6.96 34.18
C ALA A 804 30.82 -6.04 32.97
N VAL A 805 31.96 -5.32 32.95
CA VAL A 805 32.36 -4.49 31.81
C VAL A 805 32.51 -5.31 30.53
N HIS A 806 33.14 -6.49 30.61
CA HIS A 806 33.27 -7.39 29.46
C HIS A 806 31.95 -8.07 29.08
N MET A 807 31.12 -8.42 30.06
CA MET A 807 29.79 -9.00 29.85
C MET A 807 28.86 -8.03 29.11
N ALA A 808 28.96 -6.73 29.40
CA ALA A 808 28.26 -5.69 28.66
C ALA A 808 28.73 -5.61 27.19
N ARG A 809 30.05 -5.71 26.94
CA ARG A 809 30.63 -5.73 25.58
C ARG A 809 30.19 -6.95 24.78
N TRP A 810 30.22 -8.15 25.38
CA TRP A 810 29.75 -9.37 24.74
C TRP A 810 28.24 -9.35 24.49
N GLY A 811 27.44 -8.78 25.41
CA GLY A 811 26.00 -8.63 25.21
C GLY A 811 25.64 -7.75 24.02
N LEU A 812 26.39 -6.65 23.87
CA LEU A 812 26.25 -5.77 22.71
C LEU A 812 26.62 -6.50 21.41
N GLU A 813 27.76 -7.19 21.41
CA GLU A 813 28.25 -7.98 20.29
C GLU A 813 27.27 -9.09 19.89
N ALA A 814 26.66 -9.78 20.85
CA ALA A 814 25.68 -10.84 20.62
C ALA A 814 24.28 -10.32 20.21
N HIS A 815 24.10 -9.00 20.08
CA HIS A 815 22.82 -8.35 19.85
C HIS A 815 21.78 -8.62 20.96
N PHE A 816 22.22 -8.85 22.20
CA PHE A 816 21.33 -8.99 23.36
C PHE A 816 20.95 -7.65 23.99
N CYS A 817 21.72 -6.60 23.72
CA CYS A 817 21.39 -5.22 24.07
C CYS A 817 21.84 -4.24 22.98
N ASP A 818 21.33 -3.01 23.03
CA ASP A 818 21.81 -1.93 22.18
C ASP A 818 23.03 -1.20 22.77
N GLN A 819 23.71 -0.42 21.94
CA GLN A 819 24.95 0.27 22.33
C GLN A 819 24.75 1.20 23.52
N ALA A 820 23.65 1.94 23.54
CA ALA A 820 23.34 2.85 24.64
C ALA A 820 23.19 2.08 25.96
N THR A 821 22.61 0.89 25.93
CA THR A 821 22.46 0.02 27.11
C THR A 821 23.81 -0.52 27.57
N ALA A 822 24.65 -1.00 26.67
CA ALA A 822 25.98 -1.48 27.02
C ALA A 822 26.85 -0.36 27.62
N GLU A 823 26.88 0.82 27.01
CA GLU A 823 27.64 1.98 27.52
C GLU A 823 27.16 2.41 28.90
N ARG A 824 25.83 2.44 29.14
CA ARG A 824 25.26 2.71 30.47
C ARG A 824 25.71 1.69 31.51
N LEU A 825 25.66 0.40 31.18
CA LEU A 825 26.06 -0.68 32.07
C LEU A 825 27.55 -0.66 32.40
N ILE A 826 28.40 -0.30 31.43
CA ILE A 826 29.85 -0.12 31.63
C ILE A 826 30.12 1.08 32.54
N ALA A 827 29.46 2.21 32.29
CA ALA A 827 29.57 3.38 33.16
C ALA A 827 29.08 3.07 34.58
N GLU A 828 28.00 2.28 34.72
CA GLU A 828 27.49 1.83 36.01
C GLU A 828 28.49 0.94 36.76
N ALA A 829 29.09 -0.04 36.09
CA ALA A 829 30.15 -0.88 36.68
C ALA A 829 31.34 -0.03 37.15
N GLY A 830 31.75 0.96 36.34
CA GLY A 830 32.79 1.93 36.71
C GLY A 830 32.41 2.75 37.95
N GLU A 831 31.20 3.28 38.00
CA GLU A 831 30.71 4.04 39.16
C GLU A 831 30.66 3.17 40.43
N ARG A 832 30.30 1.89 40.33
CA ARG A 832 30.36 0.94 41.45
C ARG A 832 31.80 0.68 41.90
N CYS A 833 32.75 0.51 40.97
CA CYS A 833 34.18 0.42 41.29
C CYS A 833 34.65 1.66 42.06
N ARG A 834 34.28 2.87 41.59
CA ARG A 834 34.67 4.14 42.19
C ARG A 834 34.11 4.34 43.61
N ARG A 835 32.92 3.80 43.90
CA ARG A 835 32.33 3.86 45.26
C ARG A 835 33.00 2.88 46.23
N ARG A 836 33.57 1.79 45.72
CA ARG A 836 34.11 0.69 46.54
C ARG A 836 35.60 0.81 46.78
N TYR A 837 36.31 1.45 45.87
CA TYR A 837 37.77 1.60 45.91
C TYR A 837 38.17 3.08 45.85
N GLY A 838 39.34 3.41 46.39
CA GLY A 838 39.88 4.77 46.44
C GLY A 838 40.97 5.09 45.41
N SER A 839 41.47 4.10 44.66
CA SER A 839 42.49 4.30 43.63
C SER A 839 42.57 3.12 42.63
N TRP A 840 43.25 3.33 41.50
CA TRP A 840 43.59 2.26 40.56
C TRP A 840 44.41 1.14 41.22
N ALA A 841 45.30 1.48 42.16
CA ALA A 841 46.09 0.51 42.90
C ALA A 841 45.22 -0.39 43.81
N GLU A 842 44.24 0.21 44.51
CA GLU A 842 43.32 -0.54 45.37
C GLU A 842 42.39 -1.45 44.55
N LEU A 843 41.87 -0.96 43.42
CA LEU A 843 41.10 -1.77 42.46
C LEU A 843 41.94 -2.95 41.94
N SER A 844 43.19 -2.69 41.58
CA SER A 844 44.09 -3.73 41.05
C SER A 844 44.43 -4.80 42.08
N ALA A 845 44.65 -4.42 43.35
CA ALA A 845 44.91 -5.36 44.42
C ALA A 845 43.68 -6.23 44.72
N ALA A 846 42.48 -5.62 44.73
CA ALA A 846 41.22 -6.32 44.86
C ALA A 846 40.98 -7.33 43.73
N TRP A 847 41.24 -6.92 42.49
CA TRP A 847 41.11 -7.78 41.32
C TRP A 847 42.12 -8.95 41.34
N ALA A 848 43.38 -8.69 41.68
CA ALA A 848 44.43 -9.71 41.78
C ALA A 848 44.14 -10.73 42.88
N LEU A 849 43.67 -10.28 44.05
CA LEU A 849 43.24 -11.19 45.13
C LEU A 849 42.04 -12.03 44.70
N GLY A 850 41.03 -11.42 44.05
CA GLY A 850 39.87 -12.15 43.52
C GLY A 850 40.24 -13.22 42.49
N GLN A 851 41.22 -12.94 41.61
CA GLN A 851 41.79 -13.93 40.69
C GLN A 851 42.51 -15.06 41.41
N ALA A 852 43.37 -14.74 42.38
CA ALA A 852 44.18 -15.70 43.11
C ALA A 852 43.33 -16.68 43.94
N LEU A 853 42.25 -16.19 44.54
CA LEU A 853 41.34 -17.03 45.34
C LEU A 853 40.57 -18.04 44.48
N ARG A 854 40.25 -17.68 43.22
CA ARG A 854 39.50 -18.52 42.27
C ARG A 854 40.39 -19.46 41.46
N LEU A 855 41.55 -18.98 41.00
CA LEU A 855 42.40 -19.64 40.01
C LEU A 855 43.78 -20.03 40.55
N GLY A 856 44.06 -19.77 41.82
CA GLY A 856 45.34 -20.08 42.45
C GLY A 856 46.50 -19.22 41.94
N ASP A 857 47.71 -19.76 42.02
CA ASP A 857 48.95 -19.06 41.67
C ASP A 857 48.99 -18.59 40.20
N GLU A 858 48.42 -19.37 39.29
CA GLU A 858 48.32 -18.98 37.86
C GLU A 858 47.45 -17.73 37.68
N GLY A 859 46.34 -17.64 38.43
CA GLY A 859 45.48 -16.47 38.44
C GLY A 859 46.17 -15.23 39.01
N TYR A 860 46.96 -15.41 40.06
CA TYR A 860 47.76 -14.35 40.66
C TYR A 860 48.83 -13.84 39.70
N ASP A 861 49.61 -14.72 39.07
CA ASP A 861 50.69 -14.33 38.16
C ASP A 861 50.16 -13.62 36.91
N ALA A 862 49.04 -14.11 36.37
CA ALA A 862 48.33 -13.43 35.28
C ALA A 862 47.84 -12.04 35.70
N ALA A 863 47.39 -11.89 36.95
CA ALA A 863 46.94 -10.60 37.47
C ALA A 863 48.09 -9.60 37.68
N LEU A 864 49.22 -10.06 38.19
CA LEU A 864 50.43 -9.27 38.38
C LEU A 864 50.99 -8.77 37.05
N ALA A 865 51.09 -9.65 36.04
CA ALA A 865 51.55 -9.27 34.69
C ALA A 865 50.64 -8.20 34.05
N THR A 866 49.32 -8.34 34.27
CA THR A 866 48.32 -7.40 33.79
C THR A 866 48.45 -6.03 34.47
N HIS A 867 48.63 -6.02 35.79
CA HIS A 867 48.85 -4.79 36.55
C HIS A 867 50.06 -4.01 36.03
N ARG A 868 51.21 -4.68 35.88
CA ARG A 868 52.44 -4.06 35.35
C ARG A 868 52.21 -3.45 33.97
N THR A 869 51.50 -4.17 33.10
CA THR A 869 51.16 -3.67 31.77
C THR A 869 50.31 -2.39 31.82
N LEU A 870 49.36 -2.30 32.76
CA LEU A 870 48.48 -1.13 32.89
C LEU A 870 49.13 0.08 33.56
N THR A 871 50.10 -0.15 34.45
CA THR A 871 50.79 0.92 35.19
C THR A 871 52.07 1.41 34.53
N GLU A 872 52.80 0.55 33.81
CA GLU A 872 54.06 0.89 33.16
C GLU A 872 53.88 1.47 31.74
N ALA A 873 52.75 1.15 31.07
CA ALA A 873 52.44 1.72 29.76
C ALA A 873 52.12 3.22 29.88
N THR A 874 52.86 4.06 29.15
CA THR A 874 52.67 5.53 29.15
C THR A 874 51.32 5.97 28.59
N ASP A 875 50.72 5.15 27.74
CA ASP A 875 49.37 5.26 27.17
C ASP A 875 48.37 4.31 27.89
N GLY A 876 48.76 3.84 29.08
CA GLY A 876 47.96 3.04 30.00
C GLY A 876 46.66 3.73 30.42
N PRO A 877 45.50 3.05 30.45
CA PRO A 877 44.26 3.66 30.92
C PRO A 877 44.38 4.23 32.33
N TRP A 878 45.20 3.62 33.19
CA TRP A 878 45.40 4.07 34.57
C TRP A 878 46.37 5.24 34.69
N GLN A 879 47.14 5.54 33.63
CA GLN A 879 47.97 6.75 33.51
C GLN A 879 47.19 7.89 32.83
N THR A 880 46.31 7.58 31.88
CA THR A 880 45.61 8.57 31.06
C THR A 880 44.23 8.95 31.61
N VAL A 881 43.55 8.05 32.32
CA VAL A 881 42.22 8.29 32.91
C VAL A 881 42.36 8.57 34.41
N PRO A 882 42.07 9.81 34.88
CA PRO A 882 42.22 10.16 36.28
C PRO A 882 41.20 9.41 37.16
N TRP A 883 41.63 8.99 38.35
CA TRP A 883 40.71 8.34 39.31
C TRP A 883 39.62 9.29 39.81
N GLU A 884 39.99 10.56 40.08
CA GLU A 884 39.15 11.54 40.77
C GLU A 884 38.19 12.32 39.85
N THR A 885 38.10 12.01 38.54
CA THR A 885 37.29 12.84 37.63
C THR A 885 36.68 12.10 36.43
N PRO A 886 35.39 11.73 36.49
CA PRO A 886 34.51 11.71 35.33
C PRO A 886 33.59 12.93 35.42
N ARG A 887 33.87 14.00 34.67
CA ARG A 887 32.85 15.01 34.39
C ARG A 887 31.92 14.52 33.29
#